data_AF-A0A3B4CB37-F1
#
_entry.id   AF-A0A3B4CB37-F1
#
_cell.length_a   1.000
_cell.length_b   1.000
_cell.length_c   1.000
_cell.angle_alpha   90.00
_cell.angle_beta   90.00
_cell.angle_gamma   90.00
#
_symmetry.space_group_name_H-M   'P 1'
#
loop_
_entity.id
_entity.type
_entity.pdbx_description
1 polymer ?
#
loop_
_entity_poly.entity_id
_entity_poly.type
_entity_poly.pdbx_seq_one_letter_code
_entity_poly.pdbx_strand_id
1 'polypeptide(L)'
;MFFCFVLCVFLFCTAYSLLMFTVSGGDRSEEETGKTAAASSTAAQTGVSVSALTAAKEDGAVKDALKRHFVAKLAKLYDRTSLEGDNLLLKDIYTELYVIEGCTGGVNTEHEVRQIESFYPKIEEKPIKFSDIFKTRSSQNEIGTKVLTLGIAGVGKTASVHKFILDWAEDKCNQDLDFILFLPFRELNVIKEEQYSLWNLLLYFHDEFHNVDVREILNDKCKVVFILDGLDESKLTLNFNQKKLSKVTQETTIDRLITNLIKGALLPSALIWITTRPAAAKQIPPEKIHHVTEIRGFNDPQKEEYFRKRIKAKDQASRIISHIKTARSLHILCHIPVFCSISATVLQEMLKDDKDLKNAPTTLTEMYTRFLLFQTRKKTEKYSTMQREDSTVPPSERDRLGVEGVLKLGKLAFLQLQKGQLIFYEKDLKECGIDVDEAVVYSGVCTQIFKKDEKIFCFVHLSFQEFLAAAFVFLTFRDEGNPLLQTKSERIKWSFKHTLGDLLKTAVDKAMKSENGHLDLFLRFLCGLSLESNQRLLKSLQPEMDIKEESLKDTADYIKRKIKKKKHSEKNINLFHCLSELKDNSLTTEIQEYLNSGDLSTQNLSSTQWSALVFVLLMSEETQEKFELKKYKPSDEGLRNLLPVVKSTRRALFAGCNLTVQSAKMLSAALQTENSSLTELDLSNNDLQDSGVELLSAGLKSSDCKLEILRLALCHFGGKSCENLGSVLQTETSSLKELDISNNELHDSGVELLSAGLKSSHCKLEILRLSGCMVRKEGCSSLASALSSNPSYLKELDLSYNLLGESGVKLLSARQEDPHSSLKTLRVEHDGEMRIRPKEYSCEFTLDPNTANSFLSLSDGNRKVEHVLDVHSYPDHPERFDVWWQVLCRESLTGRCYWEAEWSGTVEIAVTYKSIRRKGDSGDCQFGRNEKSWSLFCSNNRYSVFHNDNKTELSARPSSKAVGVYVDCPAGSLSFYSVSDDQTLTHLHTFSTTFTEPLCAGFYIYYGSVCLK
;
A
#
# COMPACT_ATOMS: atom_id res chain seq x y z
N MET A 1 10.41 31.48 -14.07
CA MET A 1 11.70 31.02 -13.44
C MET A 1 11.45 30.25 -12.14
N PHE A 2 10.17 30.06 -11.82
CA PHE A 2 9.63 29.10 -10.86
C PHE A 2 9.69 27.66 -11.38
N PHE A 3 9.91 27.49 -12.67
CA PHE A 3 10.36 26.26 -13.32
C PHE A 3 11.37 25.45 -12.48
N CYS A 4 12.26 26.11 -11.74
CA CYS A 4 13.28 25.48 -10.90
C CYS A 4 12.69 24.64 -9.75
N PHE A 5 11.50 24.96 -9.25
CA PHE A 5 11.26 25.01 -7.81
C PHE A 5 10.74 23.72 -7.15
N VAL A 6 9.86 22.94 -7.77
CA VAL A 6 9.43 21.62 -7.21
C VAL A 6 10.53 20.57 -7.35
N LEU A 7 11.52 20.92 -8.14
CA LEU A 7 12.63 20.11 -8.51
C LEU A 7 13.94 20.58 -7.87
N CYS A 8 14.00 21.87 -7.51
CA CYS A 8 14.93 22.43 -6.54
C CYS A 8 14.86 21.62 -5.26
N VAL A 9 13.69 21.25 -4.77
CA VAL A 9 13.54 20.33 -3.63
C VAL A 9 14.35 19.04 -3.76
N PHE A 10 14.41 18.48 -4.97
CA PHE A 10 15.12 17.25 -5.26
C PHE A 10 16.65 17.44 -5.32
N LEU A 11 17.13 18.69 -5.40
CA LEU A 11 18.47 19.03 -5.90
C LEU A 11 19.19 20.19 -5.16
N PHE A 12 18.48 21.04 -4.42
CA PHE A 12 19.00 22.23 -3.74
C PHE A 12 19.76 21.92 -2.45
N CYS A 13 19.83 20.66 -2.04
CA CYS A 13 20.73 20.23 -0.97
C CYS A 13 22.22 20.35 -1.33
N THR A 14 22.57 20.85 -2.53
CA THR A 14 23.93 20.69 -3.06
C THR A 14 24.68 21.93 -3.62
N ALA A 15 24.14 22.95 -4.32
CA ALA A 15 24.99 24.12 -4.69
C ALA A 15 24.24 25.42 -5.10
N TYR A 16 24.47 26.56 -4.43
CA TYR A 16 25.03 27.72 -5.16
C TYR A 16 25.93 28.61 -4.27
N SER A 17 27.11 28.95 -4.79
CA SER A 17 27.94 30.14 -4.50
C SER A 17 28.77 30.41 -5.77
N LEU A 18 28.30 31.30 -6.66
CA LEU A 18 29.07 32.16 -7.58
C LEU A 18 28.09 32.80 -8.58
N LEU A 19 27.53 33.98 -8.25
CA LEU A 19 27.31 35.08 -9.21
C LEU A 19 26.74 36.30 -8.47
N MET A 20 27.59 36.93 -7.65
CA MET A 20 27.52 38.38 -7.42
C MET A 20 28.97 38.84 -7.27
N PHE A 21 29.33 39.95 -7.93
CA PHE A 21 30.63 40.65 -7.93
C PHE A 21 31.64 40.32 -9.05
N THR A 22 31.36 40.84 -10.26
CA THR A 22 32.24 41.74 -11.03
C THR A 22 31.28 42.65 -11.80
N VAL A 23 31.19 43.96 -11.62
CA VAL A 23 32.17 44.97 -12.04
C VAL A 23 31.93 46.26 -11.23
N SER A 24 32.93 46.71 -10.49
CA SER A 24 33.17 48.13 -10.16
C SER A 24 34.52 48.29 -9.46
N GLY A 25 35.46 48.98 -10.12
CA GLY A 25 36.42 49.86 -9.43
C GLY A 25 37.92 49.68 -9.72
N GLY A 26 38.46 50.59 -10.54
CA GLY A 26 39.73 51.31 -10.30
C GLY A 26 40.92 50.98 -11.21
N ASP A 27 41.83 51.90 -11.56
CA ASP A 27 41.88 53.38 -11.55
C ASP A 27 43.19 53.83 -12.26
N ARG A 28 43.22 55.06 -12.83
CA ARG A 28 44.35 56.00 -13.14
C ARG A 28 45.51 55.65 -14.10
N SER A 29 45.81 56.53 -15.07
CA SER A 29 46.69 57.73 -14.94
C SER A 29 47.01 58.44 -16.30
N GLU A 30 46.92 59.79 -16.31
CA GLU A 30 47.81 60.80 -16.98
C GLU A 30 48.06 60.80 -18.52
N GLU A 31 48.22 61.89 -19.28
CA GLU A 31 48.12 63.35 -19.12
C GLU A 31 48.18 64.03 -20.53
N GLU A 32 47.61 65.24 -20.63
CA GLU A 32 48.08 66.43 -21.37
C GLU A 32 47.88 66.72 -22.90
N THR A 33 47.18 67.86 -23.11
CA THR A 33 47.29 68.95 -24.12
C THR A 33 46.57 68.94 -25.48
N GLY A 34 45.82 70.05 -25.75
CA GLY A 34 45.89 70.73 -27.05
C GLY A 34 44.61 70.96 -27.88
N LYS A 35 43.86 72.03 -27.56
CA LYS A 35 43.16 73.00 -28.46
C LYS A 35 42.32 72.55 -29.69
N THR A 36 41.08 73.07 -29.67
CA THR A 36 40.28 73.72 -30.74
C THR A 36 39.52 72.91 -31.82
N ALA A 37 38.20 73.19 -31.85
CA ALA A 37 37.31 73.44 -33.00
C ALA A 37 36.42 72.30 -33.58
N ALA A 38 35.10 72.57 -33.47
CA ALA A 38 34.02 72.42 -34.45
C ALA A 38 33.57 71.04 -35.00
N ALA A 39 32.31 70.74 -34.64
CA ALA A 39 31.21 70.26 -35.49
C ALA A 39 31.20 68.84 -36.11
N SER A 40 30.15 68.12 -35.69
CA SER A 40 29.30 67.18 -36.46
C SER A 40 29.75 65.73 -36.72
N SER A 41 28.79 64.83 -36.46
CA SER A 41 28.59 63.45 -36.93
C SER A 41 29.76 62.47 -36.82
N THR A 42 29.61 61.44 -35.97
CA THR A 42 29.67 60.01 -36.33
C THR A 42 29.58 59.13 -35.08
N ALA A 43 28.68 58.14 -35.13
CA ALA A 43 28.66 57.00 -34.23
C ALA A 43 29.30 55.82 -34.95
N ALA A 44 30.30 55.18 -34.33
CA ALA A 44 30.87 53.88 -34.73
C ALA A 44 30.55 52.89 -33.58
N GLN A 45 29.71 51.87 -33.76
CA GLN A 45 29.92 50.61 -34.49
C GLN A 45 31.16 49.82 -34.05
N THR A 46 30.96 48.95 -33.06
CA THR A 46 31.43 47.55 -33.02
C THR A 46 30.25 46.76 -32.44
N GLY A 47 29.73 45.67 -33.00
CA GLY A 47 30.28 44.77 -34.00
C GLY A 47 29.91 43.34 -33.61
N VAL A 48 28.64 43.08 -33.27
CA VAL A 48 28.05 41.73 -33.35
C VAL A 48 26.87 41.87 -34.30
N SER A 49 27.03 41.25 -35.46
CA SER A 49 26.30 41.44 -36.69
C SER A 49 24.80 41.17 -36.55
N VAL A 50 24.01 42.22 -36.79
CA VAL A 50 22.57 42.24 -37.09
C VAL A 50 22.30 41.71 -38.52
N SER A 51 22.99 40.65 -38.95
CA SER A 51 22.87 40.11 -40.32
C SER A 51 22.56 38.62 -40.38
N ALA A 52 21.95 38.05 -39.33
CA ALA A 52 21.35 36.72 -39.36
C ALA A 52 19.80 36.74 -39.41
N LEU A 53 19.18 37.91 -39.62
CA LEU A 53 17.73 38.12 -39.52
C LEU A 53 17.02 38.43 -40.85
N THR A 54 17.66 38.19 -42.01
CA THR A 54 17.02 38.43 -43.33
C THR A 54 17.06 37.25 -44.29
N ALA A 55 17.31 36.02 -43.81
CA ALA A 55 17.09 34.81 -44.62
C ALA A 55 16.81 33.59 -43.73
N ALA A 56 15.54 33.37 -43.37
CA ALA A 56 15.04 32.04 -42.99
C ALA A 56 13.50 32.04 -43.11
N LYS A 57 13.01 31.89 -44.34
CA LYS A 57 11.73 31.21 -44.57
C LYS A 57 12.01 29.72 -44.44
N GLU A 58 12.18 29.24 -43.22
CA GLU A 58 12.21 27.80 -42.92
C GLU A 58 11.22 27.51 -41.81
N ASP A 59 10.19 26.75 -42.17
CA ASP A 59 9.19 26.17 -41.28
C ASP A 59 9.93 25.30 -40.24
N GLY A 60 10.13 25.80 -39.02
CA GLY A 60 10.86 25.08 -37.95
C GLY A 60 11.73 25.93 -37.00
N ALA A 61 12.19 27.12 -37.42
CA ALA A 61 13.14 27.92 -36.64
C ALA A 61 12.65 28.32 -35.23
N VAL A 62 11.35 28.62 -35.09
CA VAL A 62 10.71 28.97 -33.80
C VAL A 62 10.59 27.76 -32.89
N LYS A 63 10.24 26.59 -33.45
CA LYS A 63 10.15 25.32 -32.71
C LYS A 63 11.51 24.95 -32.11
N ASP A 64 12.58 25.05 -32.91
CA ASP A 64 13.94 24.75 -32.45
C ASP A 64 14.49 25.76 -31.44
N ALA A 65 14.10 27.04 -31.55
CA ALA A 65 14.42 28.05 -30.54
C ALA A 65 13.75 27.71 -29.20
N LEU A 66 12.47 27.33 -29.22
CA LEU A 66 11.72 26.94 -28.03
C LEU A 66 12.28 25.65 -27.40
N LYS A 67 12.61 24.63 -28.20
CA LYS A 67 13.28 23.42 -27.72
C LYS A 67 14.61 23.73 -27.03
N ARG A 68 15.47 24.53 -27.67
CA ARG A 68 16.74 24.98 -27.07
C ARG A 68 16.54 25.77 -25.78
N HIS A 69 15.53 26.64 -25.72
CA HIS A 69 15.17 27.33 -24.48
C HIS A 69 14.83 26.33 -23.38
N PHE A 70 13.98 25.34 -23.66
CA PHE A 70 13.63 24.35 -22.64
C PHE A 70 14.82 23.49 -22.21
N VAL A 71 15.64 23.00 -23.13
CA VAL A 71 16.86 22.25 -22.77
C VAL A 71 17.77 23.11 -21.90
N ALA A 72 18.05 24.36 -22.29
CA ALA A 72 18.91 25.25 -21.51
C ALA A 72 18.29 25.66 -20.17
N LYS A 73 16.99 25.96 -20.15
CA LYS A 73 16.23 26.32 -18.96
C LYS A 73 16.26 25.16 -17.99
N LEU A 74 15.82 23.98 -18.40
CA LEU A 74 15.78 22.76 -17.61
C LEU A 74 17.18 22.36 -17.17
N ALA A 75 18.18 22.27 -18.06
CA ALA A 75 19.56 21.99 -17.68
C ALA A 75 20.04 22.91 -16.56
N LYS A 76 19.82 24.23 -16.66
CA LYS A 76 20.15 25.17 -15.56
C LYS A 76 19.39 24.93 -14.26
N LEU A 77 18.20 24.33 -14.29
CA LEU A 77 17.48 23.93 -13.06
C LEU A 77 18.12 22.71 -12.40
N TYR A 78 18.67 21.77 -13.19
CA TYR A 78 19.21 20.50 -12.72
C TYR A 78 20.73 20.51 -12.48
N ASP A 79 21.48 21.35 -13.21
CA ASP A 79 22.95 21.45 -13.18
C ASP A 79 23.49 22.15 -11.92
N ARG A 80 22.62 22.75 -11.10
CA ARG A 80 22.96 23.42 -9.83
C ARG A 80 23.29 22.45 -8.67
N THR A 81 23.76 21.24 -8.96
CA THR A 81 23.78 20.12 -8.01
C THR A 81 25.11 19.45 -7.72
N SER A 82 26.20 19.87 -8.34
CA SER A 82 27.48 19.20 -8.15
C SER A 82 28.21 19.71 -6.90
N LEU A 83 28.20 18.90 -5.85
CA LEU A 83 29.04 19.05 -4.65
C LEU A 83 30.53 18.78 -4.91
N GLU A 84 30.89 18.19 -6.06
CA GLU A 84 32.25 17.67 -6.31
C GLU A 84 32.68 17.73 -7.80
N GLY A 85 32.08 18.59 -8.62
CA GLY A 85 32.46 18.70 -10.04
C GLY A 85 31.84 17.65 -10.97
N ASP A 86 30.85 16.90 -10.47
CA ASP A 86 30.09 15.92 -11.24
C ASP A 86 28.64 16.40 -11.49
N ASN A 87 28.40 16.95 -12.69
CA ASN A 87 27.08 17.45 -13.11
C ASN A 87 26.08 16.30 -13.30
N LEU A 88 25.08 16.17 -12.41
CA LEU A 88 24.00 15.19 -12.53
C LEU A 88 22.79 15.83 -13.23
N LEU A 89 22.49 15.41 -14.46
CA LEU A 89 21.37 15.94 -15.23
C LEU A 89 20.06 15.23 -14.83
N LEU A 90 18.89 15.86 -15.05
CA LEU A 90 17.58 15.23 -14.78
C LEU A 90 17.51 13.81 -15.35
N LYS A 91 17.98 13.65 -16.58
CA LYS A 91 17.94 12.40 -17.32
C LYS A 91 18.72 11.27 -16.63
N ASP A 92 19.72 11.60 -15.81
CA ASP A 92 20.57 10.64 -15.12
C ASP A 92 19.93 10.14 -13.82
N ILE A 93 19.12 10.99 -13.17
CA ILE A 93 18.46 10.69 -11.89
C ILE A 93 16.99 10.31 -12.02
N TYR A 94 16.33 10.68 -13.13
CA TYR A 94 14.90 10.47 -13.31
C TYR A 94 14.60 8.98 -13.33
N THR A 95 13.68 8.60 -12.45
CA THR A 95 13.11 7.26 -12.37
C THR A 95 11.66 7.39 -12.78
N GLU A 96 11.22 6.53 -13.71
CA GLU A 96 9.86 6.56 -14.22
C GLU A 96 8.88 6.33 -13.07
N LEU A 97 7.88 7.22 -12.93
CA LEU A 97 6.89 7.11 -11.85
C LEU A 97 5.85 6.06 -12.22
N TYR A 98 5.31 5.39 -11.21
CA TYR A 98 4.14 4.55 -11.38
C TYR A 98 2.88 5.44 -11.51
N VAL A 99 2.29 5.45 -12.70
CA VAL A 99 1.13 6.27 -13.07
C VAL A 99 0.05 5.39 -13.63
N ILE A 100 -1.19 5.66 -13.25
CA ILE A 100 -2.34 4.85 -13.63
C ILE A 100 -3.36 5.70 -14.40
N GLU A 101 -4.09 5.06 -15.30
CA GLU A 101 -5.31 5.63 -15.90
C GLU A 101 -6.46 5.58 -14.89
N GLY A 102 -7.21 6.68 -14.77
CA GLY A 102 -8.25 6.88 -13.76
C GLY A 102 -7.73 7.47 -12.45
N CYS A 103 -8.57 7.42 -11.42
CA CYS A 103 -8.22 7.75 -10.05
C CYS A 103 -8.75 6.68 -9.09
N THR A 104 -8.05 6.45 -7.98
CA THR A 104 -8.31 5.34 -7.07
C THR A 104 -9.51 5.51 -6.12
N GLY A 105 -10.23 6.64 -6.20
CA GLY A 105 -11.41 6.98 -5.39
C GLY A 105 -11.77 8.46 -5.55
N GLY A 106 -12.82 8.92 -4.86
CA GLY A 106 -13.32 10.31 -4.91
C GLY A 106 -12.35 11.37 -4.35
N VAL A 107 -12.85 12.57 -4.03
CA VAL A 107 -12.04 13.65 -3.43
C VAL A 107 -11.53 13.20 -2.05
N ASN A 108 -10.37 12.56 -2.00
CA ASN A 108 -9.75 12.12 -0.75
C ASN A 108 -9.31 13.35 0.05
N THR A 109 -9.94 13.56 1.22
CA THR A 109 -9.67 14.71 2.10
C THR A 109 -8.65 14.40 3.20
N GLU A 110 -8.15 13.17 3.27
CA GLU A 110 -7.19 12.74 4.29
C GLU A 110 -5.78 13.30 4.05
N HIS A 111 -5.00 13.40 5.14
CA HIS A 111 -3.62 13.83 5.09
C HIS A 111 -2.74 12.86 4.28
N GLU A 112 -1.75 13.40 3.55
CA GLU A 112 -0.93 12.66 2.60
C GLU A 112 -0.22 11.45 3.21
N VAL A 113 0.23 11.58 4.46
CA VAL A 113 0.89 10.47 5.19
C VAL A 113 -0.03 9.25 5.37
N ARG A 114 -1.33 9.47 5.66
CA ARG A 114 -2.31 8.37 5.78
C ARG A 114 -2.57 7.69 4.45
N GLN A 115 -2.53 8.45 3.36
CA GLN A 115 -2.69 7.92 2.00
C GLN A 115 -1.49 7.03 1.59
N ILE A 116 -0.27 7.39 2.01
CA ILE A 116 0.93 6.58 1.76
C ILE A 116 0.89 5.29 2.58
N GLU A 117 0.52 5.38 3.86
CA GLU A 117 0.48 4.23 4.77
C GLU A 117 -0.59 3.19 4.37
N SER A 118 -1.61 3.62 3.61
CA SER A 118 -2.65 2.76 3.03
C SER A 118 -2.35 2.30 1.59
N PHE A 119 -1.20 2.68 1.02
CA PHE A 119 -0.91 2.49 -0.40
C PHE A 119 -0.56 1.05 -0.79
N TYR A 120 -1.29 0.49 -1.76
CA TYR A 120 -0.87 -0.66 -2.57
C TYR A 120 -1.29 -0.52 -4.05
N PRO A 121 -0.49 -1.03 -5.00
CA PRO A 121 -0.88 -1.11 -6.41
C PRO A 121 -2.08 -2.05 -6.58
N LYS A 122 -3.21 -1.55 -7.10
CA LYS A 122 -4.38 -2.39 -7.44
C LYS A 122 -4.04 -3.22 -8.69
N ILE A 123 -4.49 -4.48 -8.75
CA ILE A 123 -4.21 -5.39 -9.88
C ILE A 123 -4.90 -4.91 -11.19
N GLU A 124 -5.99 -4.15 -11.08
CA GLU A 124 -6.69 -3.54 -12.23
C GLU A 124 -6.18 -2.14 -12.62
N GLU A 125 -5.15 -1.63 -11.94
CA GLU A 125 -4.52 -0.38 -12.37
C GLU A 125 -3.91 -0.58 -13.76
N LYS A 126 -4.36 0.22 -14.73
CA LYS A 126 -3.76 0.25 -16.06
C LYS A 126 -2.58 1.22 -16.02
N PRO A 127 -1.33 0.73 -15.94
CA PRO A 127 -0.18 1.62 -15.93
C PRO A 127 -0.11 2.34 -17.27
N ILE A 128 0.16 3.64 -17.22
CA ILE A 128 0.39 4.46 -18.41
C ILE A 128 1.77 5.08 -18.32
N LYS A 129 2.38 5.29 -19.50
CA LYS A 129 3.58 6.11 -19.61
C LYS A 129 3.20 7.55 -19.89
N PHE A 130 3.96 8.50 -19.37
CA PHE A 130 3.75 9.92 -19.68
C PHE A 130 3.88 10.24 -21.18
N SER A 131 4.68 9.47 -21.93
CA SER A 131 4.76 9.58 -23.40
C SER A 131 3.45 9.24 -24.13
N ASP A 132 2.54 8.58 -23.44
CA ASP A 132 1.26 8.13 -23.98
C ASP A 132 0.07 8.80 -23.29
N ILE A 133 0.31 9.87 -22.52
CA ILE A 133 -0.72 10.57 -21.73
C ILE A 133 -1.89 11.11 -22.57
N PHE A 134 -1.64 11.38 -23.86
CA PHE A 134 -2.65 11.82 -24.84
C PHE A 134 -3.03 10.72 -25.86
N LYS A 135 -2.48 9.51 -25.74
CA LYS A 135 -2.67 8.40 -26.69
C LYS A 135 -3.51 7.30 -26.05
N THR A 136 -4.84 7.36 -26.17
CA THR A 136 -5.72 6.28 -25.72
C THR A 136 -5.88 5.17 -26.77
N ARG A 137 -6.10 3.93 -26.32
CA ARG A 137 -6.25 2.74 -27.19
C ARG A 137 -7.61 2.66 -27.90
N SER A 138 -8.61 3.41 -27.43
CA SER A 138 -9.86 3.63 -28.15
C SER A 138 -9.60 4.60 -29.30
N SER A 139 -9.74 4.10 -30.52
CA SER A 139 -9.47 4.71 -31.82
C SER A 139 -10.29 5.96 -32.17
N GLN A 140 -10.44 6.91 -31.23
CA GLN A 140 -10.96 8.24 -31.50
C GLN A 140 -9.84 9.25 -31.26
N ASN A 141 -9.32 9.81 -32.35
CA ASN A 141 -8.57 11.06 -32.33
C ASN A 141 -9.50 12.19 -31.85
N GLU A 142 -9.79 12.25 -30.55
CA GLU A 142 -10.54 13.36 -29.97
C GLU A 142 -9.70 14.63 -30.08
N ILE A 143 -10.09 15.51 -30.99
CA ILE A 143 -9.51 16.84 -31.15
C ILE A 143 -9.64 17.58 -29.80
N GLY A 144 -8.52 18.06 -29.25
CA GLY A 144 -8.52 18.84 -28.00
C GLY A 144 -8.67 18.04 -26.70
N THR A 145 -8.06 16.85 -26.62
CA THR A 145 -8.01 16.02 -25.40
C THR A 145 -7.52 16.82 -24.18
N LYS A 146 -8.16 16.57 -23.03
CA LYS A 146 -7.89 17.25 -21.75
C LYS A 146 -7.62 16.22 -20.68
N VAL A 147 -6.43 16.28 -20.11
CA VAL A 147 -5.96 15.33 -19.10
C VAL A 147 -5.79 16.03 -17.77
N LEU A 148 -6.36 15.46 -16.71
CA LEU A 148 -6.16 15.88 -15.32
C LEU A 148 -5.33 14.83 -14.58
N THR A 149 -4.11 15.18 -14.19
CA THR A 149 -3.22 14.31 -13.42
C THR A 149 -3.27 14.67 -11.94
N LEU A 150 -3.71 13.70 -11.14
CA LEU A 150 -3.77 13.77 -9.69
C LEU A 150 -2.48 13.23 -9.07
N GLY A 151 -2.14 13.71 -7.87
CA GLY A 151 -1.10 13.12 -7.05
C GLY A 151 -0.87 13.92 -5.77
N ILE A 152 -0.47 13.23 -4.70
CA ILE A 152 -0.13 13.85 -3.41
C ILE A 152 1.10 14.77 -3.53
N ALA A 153 1.37 15.63 -2.54
CA ALA A 153 2.56 16.47 -2.60
C ALA A 153 3.84 15.62 -2.60
N GLY A 154 4.90 16.15 -3.20
CA GLY A 154 6.19 15.46 -3.32
C GLY A 154 6.23 14.27 -4.28
N VAL A 155 5.09 13.81 -4.81
CA VAL A 155 4.98 12.58 -5.62
C VAL A 155 5.66 12.68 -6.99
N GLY A 156 6.00 13.89 -7.45
CA GLY A 156 6.73 14.10 -8.71
C GLY A 156 5.88 14.60 -9.89
N LYS A 157 4.72 15.23 -9.64
CA LYS A 157 3.87 15.87 -10.68
C LYS A 157 4.67 16.79 -11.61
N THR A 158 5.25 17.86 -11.07
CA THR A 158 6.05 18.82 -11.84
C THR A 158 7.32 18.21 -12.45
N ALA A 159 7.98 17.27 -11.76
CA ALA A 159 9.14 16.57 -12.29
C ALA A 159 8.80 15.77 -13.56
N SER A 160 7.61 15.19 -13.61
CA SER A 160 7.10 14.46 -14.78
C SER A 160 6.77 15.38 -15.93
N VAL A 161 6.18 16.55 -15.65
CA VAL A 161 5.97 17.59 -16.66
C VAL A 161 7.29 18.05 -17.26
N HIS A 162 8.30 18.32 -16.43
CA HIS A 162 9.63 18.70 -16.92
C HIS A 162 10.28 17.59 -17.74
N LYS A 163 10.16 16.32 -17.32
CA LYS A 163 10.66 15.20 -18.10
C LYS A 163 9.99 15.10 -19.46
N PHE A 164 8.67 15.27 -19.51
CA PHE A 164 7.89 15.28 -20.75
C PHE A 164 8.35 16.40 -21.70
N ILE A 165 8.55 17.62 -21.17
CA ILE A 165 9.07 18.76 -21.95
C ILE A 165 10.51 18.48 -22.42
N LEU A 166 11.37 17.94 -21.56
CA LEU A 166 12.76 17.64 -21.90
C LEU A 166 12.86 16.58 -23.00
N ASP A 167 12.07 15.51 -22.91
CA ASP A 167 12.07 14.45 -23.92
C ASP A 167 11.55 14.94 -25.27
N TRP A 168 10.61 15.89 -25.27
CA TRP A 168 10.18 16.57 -26.50
C TRP A 168 11.27 17.49 -27.06
N ALA A 169 11.96 18.23 -26.18
CA ALA A 169 12.98 19.17 -26.59
C ALA A 169 14.31 18.52 -27.03
N GLU A 170 14.61 17.31 -26.56
CA GLU A 170 15.75 16.48 -26.96
C GLU A 170 15.40 15.44 -28.05
N ASP A 171 14.26 15.58 -28.73
CA ASP A 171 13.81 14.71 -29.82
C ASP A 171 13.64 13.21 -29.47
N LYS A 172 13.40 12.90 -28.20
CA LYS A 172 13.24 11.51 -27.72
C LYS A 172 11.81 10.98 -27.87
N CYS A 173 10.82 11.81 -27.50
CA CYS A 173 9.40 11.42 -27.49
C CYS A 173 8.49 12.58 -27.93
N ASN A 174 7.22 12.29 -28.24
CA ASN A 174 6.15 13.26 -28.51
C ASN A 174 6.41 14.23 -29.69
N GLN A 175 7.16 13.79 -30.70
CA GLN A 175 7.47 14.61 -31.88
C GLN A 175 6.28 14.84 -32.81
N ASP A 176 5.16 14.18 -32.54
CA ASP A 176 3.86 14.49 -33.14
C ASP A 176 3.31 15.86 -32.67
N LEU A 177 3.89 16.46 -31.63
CA LEU A 177 3.54 17.79 -31.14
C LEU A 177 4.40 18.89 -31.80
N ASP A 178 3.74 19.98 -32.19
CA ASP A 178 4.41 21.14 -32.76
C ASP A 178 4.96 22.06 -31.68
N PHE A 179 4.17 22.33 -30.63
CA PHE A 179 4.54 23.23 -29.55
C PHE A 179 4.06 22.73 -28.19
N ILE A 180 4.91 22.87 -27.17
CA ILE A 180 4.55 22.69 -25.76
C ILE A 180 4.62 24.05 -25.06
N LEU A 181 3.48 24.50 -24.54
CA LEU A 181 3.30 25.78 -23.85
C LEU A 181 3.04 25.53 -22.36
N PHE A 182 4.05 25.76 -21.53
CA PHE A 182 3.96 25.52 -20.09
C PHE A 182 3.59 26.79 -19.31
N LEU A 183 2.53 26.71 -18.51
CA LEU A 183 1.92 27.80 -17.76
C LEU A 183 1.62 27.36 -16.30
N PRO A 184 2.54 27.57 -15.36
CA PRO A 184 2.31 27.24 -13.95
C PRO A 184 1.23 28.12 -13.34
N PHE A 185 0.23 27.53 -12.67
CA PHE A 185 -0.79 28.30 -11.91
C PHE A 185 -0.17 29.23 -10.89
N ARG A 186 0.97 28.82 -10.31
CA ARG A 186 1.68 29.62 -9.32
C ARG A 186 2.32 30.88 -9.89
N GLU A 187 2.80 30.83 -11.14
CA GLU A 187 3.29 32.02 -11.84
C GLU A 187 2.11 32.91 -12.31
N LEU A 188 0.95 32.32 -12.65
CA LEU A 188 -0.25 33.07 -13.02
C LEU A 188 -0.80 33.96 -11.88
N ASN A 189 -0.67 33.52 -10.63
CA ASN A 189 -1.11 34.29 -9.45
C ASN A 189 -0.34 35.61 -9.24
N VAL A 190 0.85 35.76 -9.85
CA VAL A 190 1.73 36.94 -9.67
C VAL A 190 1.32 38.09 -10.57
N ILE A 191 0.59 37.81 -11.64
CA ILE A 191 0.32 38.77 -12.70
C ILE A 191 -0.68 39.83 -12.19
N LYS A 192 -0.23 41.09 -12.16
CA LYS A 192 -0.97 42.23 -11.56
C LYS A 192 -1.89 42.95 -12.55
N GLU A 193 -1.62 42.89 -13.85
CA GLU A 193 -2.47 43.59 -14.83
C GLU A 193 -3.83 42.88 -14.92
N GLU A 194 -4.90 43.69 -14.92
CA GLU A 194 -6.26 43.16 -14.79
C GLU A 194 -6.75 42.45 -16.05
N GLN A 195 -6.16 42.74 -17.22
CA GLN A 195 -6.59 42.20 -18.50
C GLN A 195 -5.40 41.77 -19.35
N TYR A 196 -5.44 40.54 -19.85
CA TYR A 196 -4.47 39.94 -20.77
C TYR A 196 -5.20 39.33 -21.96
N SER A 197 -4.57 39.33 -23.13
CA SER A 197 -4.91 38.40 -24.20
C SER A 197 -4.16 37.09 -24.02
N LEU A 198 -4.63 35.98 -24.62
CA LEU A 198 -3.91 34.70 -24.56
C LEU A 198 -2.51 34.83 -25.16
N TRP A 199 -2.36 35.62 -26.22
CA TRP A 199 -1.06 35.86 -26.86
C TRP A 199 -0.11 36.66 -25.96
N ASN A 200 -0.59 37.74 -25.34
CA ASN A 200 0.22 38.53 -24.39
C ASN A 200 0.64 37.68 -23.19
N LEU A 201 -0.24 36.78 -22.75
CA LEU A 201 0.10 35.81 -21.70
C LEU A 201 1.21 34.86 -22.15
N LEU A 202 1.16 34.34 -23.39
CA LEU A 202 2.23 33.48 -23.91
C LEU A 202 3.56 34.21 -24.08
N LEU A 203 3.54 35.45 -24.56
CA LEU A 203 4.73 36.31 -24.63
C LEU A 203 5.33 36.54 -23.24
N TYR A 204 4.52 36.59 -22.18
CA TYR A 204 5.01 36.70 -20.81
C TYR A 204 5.78 35.44 -20.36
N PHE A 205 5.38 34.24 -20.81
CA PHE A 205 6.01 32.98 -20.39
C PHE A 205 7.14 32.50 -21.30
N HIS A 206 7.10 32.90 -22.58
CA HIS A 206 7.99 32.45 -23.66
C HIS A 206 8.47 33.67 -24.44
N ASP A 207 9.59 34.24 -24.00
CA ASP A 207 10.20 35.43 -24.60
C ASP A 207 10.61 35.17 -26.07
N GLU A 208 10.76 33.90 -26.45
CA GLU A 208 11.06 33.42 -27.81
C GLU A 208 10.03 33.89 -28.85
N PHE A 209 8.82 34.23 -28.42
CA PHE A 209 7.71 34.60 -29.32
C PHE A 209 7.66 36.10 -29.65
N HIS A 210 8.53 36.95 -29.10
CA HIS A 210 8.47 38.42 -29.27
C HIS A 210 8.54 38.93 -30.71
N ASN A 211 8.92 38.09 -31.69
CA ASN A 211 8.95 38.41 -33.12
C ASN A 211 8.20 37.40 -34.01
N VAL A 212 7.27 36.62 -33.43
CA VAL A 212 6.52 35.56 -34.11
C VAL A 212 5.07 36.00 -34.32
N ASP A 213 4.47 35.70 -35.46
CA ASP A 213 3.03 35.93 -35.64
C ASP A 213 2.25 34.87 -34.83
N VAL A 214 1.24 35.31 -34.06
CA VAL A 214 0.33 34.43 -33.31
C VAL A 214 -0.23 33.29 -34.15
N ARG A 215 -0.44 33.50 -35.45
CA ARG A 215 -0.98 32.51 -36.40
C ARG A 215 0.01 31.40 -36.75
N GLU A 216 1.32 31.58 -36.49
CA GLU A 216 2.30 30.52 -36.71
C GLU A 216 2.22 29.44 -35.61
N ILE A 217 1.81 29.82 -34.40
CA ILE A 217 1.76 28.92 -33.23
C ILE A 217 0.33 28.49 -32.92
N LEU A 218 -0.61 29.43 -32.87
CA LEU A 218 -2.00 29.20 -32.47
C LEU A 218 -2.91 29.12 -33.70
N ASN A 219 -2.64 28.17 -34.60
CA ASN A 219 -3.51 27.84 -35.73
C ASN A 219 -4.09 26.41 -35.62
N ASP A 220 -5.16 26.14 -36.37
CA ASP A 220 -5.86 24.84 -36.34
C ASP A 220 -5.06 23.68 -36.95
N LYS A 221 -3.93 23.95 -37.60
CA LYS A 221 -3.05 22.92 -38.19
C LYS A 221 -1.94 22.49 -37.23
N CYS A 222 -1.60 23.30 -36.23
CA CYS A 222 -0.57 23.00 -35.24
C CYS A 222 -1.13 22.19 -34.07
N LYS A 223 -0.45 21.10 -33.73
CA LYS A 223 -0.75 20.31 -32.55
C LYS A 223 -0.04 20.90 -31.33
N VAL A 224 -0.76 21.77 -30.61
CA VAL A 224 -0.25 22.50 -29.44
C VAL A 224 -0.74 21.86 -28.15
N VAL A 225 0.17 21.68 -27.18
CA VAL A 225 -0.16 21.28 -25.81
C VAL A 225 0.02 22.46 -24.85
N PHE A 226 -1.02 22.77 -24.07
CA PHE A 226 -0.93 23.63 -22.90
C PHE A 226 -0.78 22.80 -21.64
N ILE A 227 0.31 23.01 -20.90
CA ILE A 227 0.52 22.36 -19.61
C ILE A 227 0.27 23.37 -18.48
N LEU A 228 -0.81 23.13 -17.72
CA LEU A 228 -1.23 23.93 -16.57
C LEU A 228 -0.80 23.22 -15.27
N ASP A 229 0.39 23.53 -14.76
CA ASP A 229 0.98 22.84 -13.61
C ASP A 229 0.55 23.47 -12.28
N GLY A 230 0.06 22.65 -11.34
CA GLY A 230 -0.20 23.03 -9.94
C GLY A 230 -1.52 23.74 -9.67
N LEU A 231 -2.66 23.23 -10.11
CA LEU A 231 -3.98 23.85 -9.87
C LEU A 231 -4.29 24.06 -8.37
N ASP A 232 -3.80 23.20 -7.50
CA ASP A 232 -3.97 23.33 -6.04
C ASP A 232 -3.27 24.54 -5.42
N GLU A 233 -2.44 25.22 -6.21
CA GLU A 233 -1.74 26.45 -5.85
C GLU A 233 -2.41 27.69 -6.47
N SER A 234 -3.47 27.51 -7.26
CA SER A 234 -4.19 28.58 -7.94
C SER A 234 -5.01 29.44 -6.97
N LYS A 235 -4.94 30.76 -7.14
CA LYS A 235 -5.87 31.73 -6.53
C LYS A 235 -6.98 32.18 -7.49
N LEU A 236 -6.96 31.69 -8.73
CA LEU A 236 -7.91 32.07 -9.76
C LEU A 236 -9.27 31.46 -9.49
N THR A 237 -10.33 32.26 -9.57
CA THR A 237 -11.72 31.80 -9.44
C THR A 237 -12.20 31.25 -10.78
N LEU A 238 -11.99 29.96 -11.04
CA LEU A 238 -12.38 29.32 -12.30
C LEU A 238 -13.91 29.18 -12.41
N ASN A 239 -14.57 30.11 -13.11
CA ASN A 239 -16.02 30.11 -13.25
C ASN A 239 -16.48 29.55 -14.61
N PHE A 240 -16.90 28.28 -14.59
CA PHE A 240 -17.32 27.56 -15.79
C PHE A 240 -18.67 27.99 -16.39
N ASN A 241 -19.38 28.93 -15.77
CA ASN A 241 -20.67 29.46 -16.27
C ASN A 241 -20.53 30.78 -17.06
N GLN A 242 -19.32 31.34 -17.16
CA GLN A 242 -19.08 32.60 -17.89
C GLN A 242 -19.24 32.47 -19.42
N LYS A 243 -19.53 33.60 -20.10
CA LYS A 243 -19.64 33.72 -21.58
C LYS A 243 -18.35 33.29 -22.29
N LYS A 244 -18.51 32.61 -23.43
CA LYS A 244 -17.41 32.14 -24.29
C LYS A 244 -16.58 33.32 -24.81
N LEU A 245 -15.24 33.17 -24.80
CA LEU A 245 -14.33 34.01 -25.60
C LEU A 245 -14.17 33.42 -27.00
N SER A 246 -14.08 34.29 -28.02
CA SER A 246 -13.99 33.88 -29.43
C SER A 246 -12.68 34.22 -30.13
N LYS A 247 -11.81 35.05 -29.53
CA LYS A 247 -10.54 35.48 -30.14
C LYS A 247 -9.39 35.39 -29.14
N VAL A 248 -8.25 34.84 -29.58
CA VAL A 248 -7.01 34.73 -28.78
C VAL A 248 -6.37 36.09 -28.45
N THR A 249 -6.64 37.12 -29.25
CA THR A 249 -6.15 38.49 -29.06
C THR A 249 -7.07 39.34 -28.18
N GLN A 250 -8.24 38.83 -27.77
CA GLN A 250 -9.15 39.57 -26.91
C GLN A 250 -8.59 39.63 -25.48
N GLU A 251 -8.46 40.84 -24.94
CA GLU A 251 -8.05 41.05 -23.57
C GLU A 251 -9.18 40.74 -22.59
N THR A 252 -8.88 39.94 -21.57
CA THR A 252 -9.79 39.60 -20.49
C THR A 252 -9.02 39.25 -19.21
N THR A 253 -9.70 39.03 -18.09
CA THR A 253 -9.06 38.60 -16.85
C THR A 253 -8.46 37.19 -16.98
N ILE A 254 -7.38 36.91 -16.25
CA ILE A 254 -6.63 35.64 -16.37
C ILE A 254 -7.49 34.42 -15.98
N ASP A 255 -8.30 34.54 -14.93
CA ASP A 255 -9.28 33.51 -14.54
C ASP A 255 -10.19 33.15 -15.72
N ARG A 256 -10.64 34.15 -16.48
CA ARG A 256 -11.52 33.99 -17.62
C ARG A 256 -10.78 33.45 -18.86
N LEU A 257 -9.53 33.83 -19.11
CA LEU A 257 -8.68 33.23 -20.14
C LEU A 257 -8.49 31.73 -19.89
N ILE A 258 -7.97 31.37 -18.71
CA ILE A 258 -7.66 29.99 -18.35
C ILE A 258 -8.92 29.14 -18.33
N THR A 259 -10.03 29.67 -17.80
CA THR A 259 -11.32 28.96 -17.83
C THR A 259 -11.81 28.71 -19.26
N ASN A 260 -11.69 29.69 -20.17
CA ASN A 260 -12.11 29.50 -21.58
C ASN A 260 -11.15 28.59 -22.37
N LEU A 261 -9.87 28.55 -22.00
CA LEU A 261 -8.91 27.59 -22.52
C LEU A 261 -9.31 26.16 -22.11
N ILE A 262 -9.51 25.91 -20.80
CA ILE A 262 -9.95 24.59 -20.27
C ILE A 262 -11.30 24.17 -20.86
N LYS A 263 -12.24 25.11 -21.05
CA LYS A 263 -13.52 24.82 -21.73
C LYS A 263 -13.34 24.39 -23.19
N GLY A 264 -12.23 24.73 -23.84
CA GLY A 264 -12.05 24.58 -25.29
C GLY A 264 -12.81 25.64 -26.09
N ALA A 265 -13.14 26.79 -25.49
CA ALA A 265 -13.82 27.89 -26.19
C ALA A 265 -12.85 28.78 -26.98
N LEU A 266 -11.61 28.95 -26.49
CA LEU A 266 -10.57 29.76 -27.12
C LEU A 266 -9.78 29.00 -28.19
N LEU A 267 -9.40 27.76 -27.91
CA LEU A 267 -8.62 26.89 -28.79
C LEU A 267 -9.16 25.45 -28.69
N PRO A 268 -10.20 25.10 -29.47
CA PRO A 268 -10.86 23.79 -29.35
C PRO A 268 -9.95 22.60 -29.68
N SER A 269 -8.95 22.78 -30.54
CA SER A 269 -8.01 21.75 -30.97
C SER A 269 -6.81 21.57 -30.05
N ALA A 270 -6.60 22.49 -29.11
CA ALA A 270 -5.45 22.45 -28.22
C ALA A 270 -5.58 21.33 -27.19
N LEU A 271 -4.50 20.56 -27.02
CA LEU A 271 -4.38 19.57 -25.96
C LEU A 271 -4.09 20.28 -24.64
N ILE A 272 -4.70 19.82 -23.55
CA ILE A 272 -4.50 20.43 -22.23
C ILE A 272 -4.10 19.35 -21.23
N TRP A 273 -3.02 19.60 -20.50
CA TRP A 273 -2.60 18.77 -19.37
C TRP A 273 -2.57 19.59 -18.09
N ILE A 274 -3.34 19.19 -17.09
CA ILE A 274 -3.47 19.87 -15.81
C ILE A 274 -2.95 18.96 -14.71
N THR A 275 -2.07 19.45 -13.82
CA THR A 275 -1.63 18.71 -12.64
C THR A 275 -2.23 19.31 -11.37
N THR A 276 -2.63 18.47 -10.40
CA THR A 276 -3.22 18.95 -9.15
C THR A 276 -3.14 17.93 -8.02
N ARG A 277 -3.24 18.37 -6.77
CA ARG A 277 -3.64 17.50 -5.65
C ARG A 277 -5.13 17.12 -5.73
N PRO A 278 -5.54 15.93 -5.25
CA PRO A 278 -6.94 15.50 -5.28
C PRO A 278 -7.93 16.51 -4.68
N ALA A 279 -7.57 17.16 -3.56
CA ALA A 279 -8.42 18.14 -2.88
C ALA A 279 -8.83 19.35 -3.74
N ALA A 280 -8.02 19.72 -4.73
CA ALA A 280 -8.25 20.85 -5.62
C ALA A 280 -8.86 20.44 -6.98
N ALA A 281 -8.97 19.14 -7.28
CA ALA A 281 -9.54 18.64 -8.53
C ALA A 281 -10.99 19.13 -8.75
N LYS A 282 -11.76 19.27 -7.65
CA LYS A 282 -13.14 19.78 -7.66
C LYS A 282 -13.33 21.19 -8.21
N GLN A 283 -12.25 21.96 -8.39
CA GLN A 283 -12.31 23.28 -9.01
C GLN A 283 -12.68 23.21 -10.50
N ILE A 284 -12.49 22.04 -11.14
CA ILE A 284 -12.84 21.80 -12.53
C ILE A 284 -13.99 20.77 -12.57
N PRO A 285 -15.11 21.06 -13.26
CA PRO A 285 -16.18 20.08 -13.40
C PRO A 285 -15.69 18.82 -14.14
N PRO A 286 -16.04 17.59 -13.67
CA PRO A 286 -15.58 16.34 -14.28
C PRO A 286 -15.88 16.26 -15.78
N GLU A 287 -17.06 16.70 -16.22
CA GLU A 287 -17.47 16.78 -17.63
C GLU A 287 -16.63 17.73 -18.51
N LYS A 288 -15.63 18.44 -17.96
CA LYS A 288 -14.66 19.22 -18.74
C LYS A 288 -13.34 18.50 -18.99
N ILE A 289 -13.14 17.34 -18.38
CA ILE A 289 -11.92 16.53 -18.48
C ILE A 289 -12.26 15.23 -19.24
N HIS A 290 -11.40 14.86 -20.20
CA HIS A 290 -11.58 13.63 -20.98
C HIS A 290 -10.93 12.43 -20.27
N HIS A 291 -9.73 12.64 -19.72
CA HIS A 291 -8.98 11.59 -19.03
C HIS A 291 -8.47 12.09 -17.68
N VAL A 292 -8.60 11.24 -16.66
CA VAL A 292 -7.98 11.44 -15.35
C VAL A 292 -6.85 10.43 -15.24
N THR A 293 -5.71 10.86 -14.71
CA THR A 293 -4.59 9.97 -14.39
C THR A 293 -4.16 10.24 -12.96
N GLU A 294 -3.56 9.26 -12.30
CA GLU A 294 -3.06 9.43 -10.93
C GLU A 294 -1.60 8.98 -10.84
N ILE A 295 -0.74 9.87 -10.34
CA ILE A 295 0.63 9.53 -9.98
C ILE A 295 0.61 8.93 -8.59
N ARG A 296 1.01 7.66 -8.52
CA ARG A 296 1.08 6.91 -7.29
C ARG A 296 2.39 7.20 -6.55
N GLY A 297 3.52 7.11 -7.25
CA GLY A 297 4.86 7.31 -6.67
C GLY A 297 5.83 6.26 -7.19
N PHE A 298 6.74 5.80 -6.32
CA PHE A 298 7.66 4.70 -6.59
C PHE A 298 7.18 3.37 -6.01
N ASN A 299 7.03 2.35 -6.84
CA ASN A 299 7.00 0.97 -6.37
C ASN A 299 8.39 0.52 -5.87
N ASP A 300 8.48 -0.63 -5.20
CA ASP A 300 9.74 -1.07 -4.59
C ASP A 300 10.91 -1.20 -5.60
N PRO A 301 10.72 -1.74 -6.82
CA PRO A 301 11.75 -1.69 -7.85
C PRO A 301 12.21 -0.26 -8.20
N GLN A 302 11.28 0.68 -8.36
CA GLN A 302 11.59 2.08 -8.69
C GLN A 302 12.32 2.79 -7.54
N LYS A 303 12.01 2.46 -6.26
CA LYS A 303 12.76 3.01 -5.12
C LYS A 303 14.23 2.65 -5.24
N GLU A 304 14.54 1.37 -5.51
CA GLU A 304 15.92 0.92 -5.68
C GLU A 304 16.60 1.53 -6.90
N GLU A 305 15.88 1.61 -8.03
CA GLU A 305 16.37 2.24 -9.25
C GLU A 305 16.79 3.69 -8.99
N TYR A 306 15.96 4.45 -8.28
CA TYR A 306 16.25 5.83 -7.91
C TYR A 306 17.55 5.94 -7.10
N PHE A 307 17.71 5.15 -6.04
CA PHE A 307 18.93 5.18 -5.23
C PHE A 307 20.18 4.78 -6.04
N ARG A 308 20.07 3.78 -6.92
CA ARG A 308 21.18 3.35 -7.80
C ARG A 308 21.56 4.41 -8.84
N LYS A 309 20.58 5.15 -9.38
CA LYS A 309 20.82 6.26 -10.31
C LYS A 309 21.43 7.47 -9.62
N ARG A 310 20.94 7.79 -8.43
CA ARG A 310 21.36 8.98 -7.67
C ARG A 310 22.74 8.84 -7.03
N ILE A 311 23.14 7.61 -6.68
CA ILE A 311 24.38 7.30 -5.95
C ILE A 311 25.32 6.53 -6.88
N LYS A 312 26.37 7.19 -7.38
CA LYS A 312 27.31 6.60 -8.35
C LYS A 312 28.06 5.37 -7.79
N ALA A 313 28.40 5.40 -6.50
CA ALA A 313 29.09 4.30 -5.82
C ALA A 313 28.13 3.15 -5.52
N LYS A 314 28.28 2.03 -6.23
CA LYS A 314 27.37 0.88 -6.14
C LYS A 314 27.30 0.26 -4.74
N ASP A 315 28.40 0.26 -4.00
CA ASP A 315 28.48 -0.24 -2.63
C ASP A 315 27.69 0.66 -1.66
N GLN A 316 27.86 1.99 -1.77
CA GLN A 316 27.09 2.96 -0.99
C GLN A 316 25.59 2.86 -1.29
N ALA A 317 25.22 2.77 -2.57
CA ALA A 317 23.83 2.60 -2.99
C ALA A 317 23.21 1.35 -2.37
N SER A 318 23.93 0.22 -2.39
CA SER A 318 23.45 -1.04 -1.83
C SER A 318 23.27 -0.97 -0.31
N ARG A 319 24.19 -0.32 0.42
CA ARG A 319 24.08 -0.10 1.87
C ARG A 319 22.88 0.78 2.22
N ILE A 320 22.67 1.86 1.49
CA ILE A 320 21.53 2.77 1.69
C ILE A 320 20.21 2.04 1.42
N ILE A 321 20.11 1.29 0.32
CA ILE A 321 18.92 0.49 0.01
C ILE A 321 18.65 -0.52 1.12
N SER A 322 19.68 -1.21 1.61
CA SER A 322 19.55 -2.16 2.72
C SER A 322 19.02 -1.49 3.99
N HIS A 323 19.60 -0.35 4.39
CA HIS A 323 19.14 0.41 5.57
C HIS A 323 17.69 0.84 5.43
N ILE A 324 17.31 1.39 4.27
CA ILE A 324 15.93 1.83 4.02
C ILE A 324 14.96 0.66 4.11
N LYS A 325 15.27 -0.50 3.53
CA LYS A 325 14.43 -1.70 3.64
C LYS A 325 14.27 -2.17 5.10
N THR A 326 15.33 -2.12 5.91
CA THR A 326 15.25 -2.48 7.33
C THR A 326 14.44 -1.47 8.15
N ALA A 327 14.50 -0.18 7.80
CA ALA A 327 13.74 0.87 8.46
C ALA A 327 12.36 1.05 7.79
N ARG A 328 11.43 0.14 8.08
CA ARG A 328 10.13 0.03 7.39
C ARG A 328 9.34 1.34 7.27
N SER A 329 9.29 2.16 8.33
CA SER A 329 8.63 3.47 8.27
C SER A 329 9.24 4.39 7.22
N LEU A 330 10.58 4.37 7.05
CA LEU A 330 11.27 5.11 6.00
C LEU A 330 11.04 4.49 4.62
N HIS A 331 11.01 3.16 4.53
CA HIS A 331 10.71 2.44 3.28
C HIS A 331 9.33 2.78 2.71
N ILE A 332 8.31 2.84 3.57
CA ILE A 332 6.94 3.23 3.21
C ILE A 332 6.93 4.67 2.69
N LEU A 333 7.57 5.61 3.40
CA LEU A 333 7.64 7.02 2.99
C LEU A 333 8.42 7.23 1.69
N CYS A 334 9.43 6.40 1.42
CA CYS A 334 10.17 6.39 0.14
C CYS A 334 9.29 5.99 -1.06
N HIS A 335 8.01 5.62 -0.85
CA HIS A 335 7.04 5.60 -1.94
C HIS A 335 6.89 6.98 -2.61
N ILE A 336 6.99 8.08 -1.83
CA ILE A 336 7.02 9.42 -2.39
C ILE A 336 8.48 9.81 -2.68
N PRO A 337 8.81 10.16 -3.94
CA PRO A 337 10.17 10.47 -4.36
C PRO A 337 10.91 11.51 -3.49
N VAL A 338 10.22 12.53 -2.96
CA VAL A 338 10.86 13.55 -2.10
C VAL A 338 11.56 12.94 -0.88
N PHE A 339 10.99 11.90 -0.27
CA PHE A 339 11.63 11.24 0.87
C PHE A 339 12.83 10.38 0.45
N CYS A 340 12.85 9.85 -0.78
CA CYS A 340 14.05 9.20 -1.31
C CYS A 340 15.20 10.19 -1.46
N SER A 341 14.93 11.42 -1.93
CA SER A 341 15.96 12.46 -2.04
C SER A 341 16.51 12.89 -0.68
N ILE A 342 15.64 13.12 0.30
CA ILE A 342 16.04 13.44 1.68
C ILE A 342 16.89 12.30 2.27
N SER A 343 16.42 11.06 2.14
CA SER A 343 17.10 9.89 2.67
C SER A 343 18.47 9.68 2.01
N ALA A 344 18.56 9.82 0.69
CA ALA A 344 19.82 9.74 -0.04
C ALA A 344 20.80 10.82 0.47
N THR A 345 20.35 12.07 0.59
CA THR A 345 21.20 13.18 1.05
C THR A 345 21.75 12.94 2.45
N VAL A 346 20.88 12.58 3.41
CA VAL A 346 21.29 12.37 4.81
C VAL A 346 22.22 11.17 4.92
N LEU A 347 21.87 10.04 4.32
CA LEU A 347 22.65 8.81 4.45
C LEU A 347 23.98 8.88 3.69
N GLN A 348 24.04 9.57 2.54
CA GLN A 348 25.32 9.81 1.84
C GLN A 348 26.26 10.68 2.66
N GLU A 349 25.75 11.75 3.29
CA GLU A 349 26.58 12.61 4.13
C GLU A 349 27.10 11.85 5.35
N MET A 350 26.26 11.00 5.95
CA MET A 350 26.67 10.15 7.06
C MET A 350 27.70 9.08 6.68
N LEU A 351 27.64 8.54 5.45
CA LEU A 351 28.62 7.56 4.97
C LEU A 351 30.04 8.13 4.85
N LYS A 352 30.21 9.46 4.82
CA LYS A 352 31.53 10.10 4.86
C LYS A 352 32.24 9.86 6.21
N ASP A 353 31.48 9.90 7.30
CA ASP A 353 31.99 9.82 8.67
C ASP A 353 31.81 8.42 9.30
N ASP A 354 30.71 7.72 8.99
CA ASP A 354 30.36 6.39 9.50
C ASP A 354 30.11 5.41 8.35
N LYS A 355 31.14 4.61 8.03
CA LYS A 355 31.12 3.67 6.90
C LYS A 355 30.06 2.57 7.03
N ASP A 356 29.62 2.25 8.25
CA ASP A 356 28.71 1.13 8.53
C ASP A 356 27.26 1.59 8.76
N LEU A 357 26.98 2.90 8.74
CA LEU A 357 25.65 3.46 9.02
C LEU A 357 25.05 2.98 10.37
N LYS A 358 25.89 2.65 11.36
CA LYS A 358 25.41 2.12 12.65
C LYS A 358 24.54 3.11 13.41
N ASN A 359 24.83 4.39 13.25
CA ASN A 359 24.05 5.48 13.85
C ASN A 359 23.04 6.10 12.88
N ALA A 360 22.66 5.41 11.81
CA ALA A 360 21.73 5.93 10.82
C ALA A 360 20.33 6.16 11.39
N PRO A 361 19.63 7.22 10.94
CA PRO A 361 18.29 7.53 11.40
C PRO A 361 17.35 6.36 11.13
N THR A 362 16.64 5.94 12.17
CA THR A 362 15.57 4.92 12.10
C THR A 362 14.18 5.53 12.20
N THR A 363 14.08 6.80 12.61
CA THR A 363 12.80 7.54 12.72
C THR A 363 12.76 8.71 11.73
N LEU A 364 11.55 9.19 11.45
CA LEU A 364 11.36 10.29 10.51
C LEU A 364 11.91 11.59 11.09
N THR A 365 11.70 11.83 12.39
CA THR A 365 12.19 13.04 13.04
C THR A 365 13.70 13.11 13.02
N GLU A 366 14.40 11.99 13.26
CA GLU A 366 15.85 11.96 13.21
C GLU A 366 16.37 12.27 11.80
N MET A 367 15.72 11.71 10.77
CA MET A 367 16.05 12.00 9.37
C MET A 367 15.91 13.50 9.06
N TYR A 368 14.81 14.13 9.47
CA TYR A 368 14.54 15.55 9.22
C TYR A 368 15.44 16.48 10.03
N THR A 369 15.73 16.14 11.29
CA THR A 369 16.66 16.92 12.13
C THR A 369 18.08 16.88 11.56
N ARG A 370 18.56 15.71 11.14
CA ARG A 370 19.88 15.59 10.49
C ARG A 370 19.93 16.32 9.15
N PHE A 371 18.87 16.24 8.36
CA PHE A 371 18.77 17.00 7.12
C PHE A 371 18.85 18.50 7.38
N LEU A 372 18.07 19.04 8.33
CA LEU A 372 18.11 20.45 8.71
C LEU A 372 19.51 20.86 9.18
N LEU A 373 20.17 20.03 9.98
CA LEU A 373 21.56 20.25 10.43
C LEU A 373 22.53 20.39 9.27
N PHE A 374 22.50 19.46 8.32
CA PHE A 374 23.38 19.51 7.15
C PHE A 374 23.13 20.76 6.30
N GLN A 375 21.87 21.17 6.16
CA GLN A 375 21.52 22.38 5.42
C GLN A 375 22.01 23.64 6.13
N THR A 376 21.90 23.72 7.46
CA THR A 376 22.40 24.86 8.24
C THR A 376 23.93 24.92 8.24
N ARG A 377 24.64 23.79 8.34
CA ARG A 377 26.12 23.77 8.25
C ARG A 377 26.62 24.26 6.89
N LYS A 378 26.02 23.77 5.81
CA LYS A 378 26.33 24.23 4.45
C LYS A 378 26.08 25.72 4.27
N LYS A 379 25.08 26.29 4.92
CA LYS A 379 24.88 27.76 4.96
C LYS A 379 26.10 28.44 5.59
N THR A 380 26.50 28.03 6.79
CA THR A 380 27.61 28.64 7.53
C THR A 380 28.95 28.58 6.75
N GLU A 381 29.23 27.47 6.08
CA GLU A 381 30.43 27.28 5.24
C GLU A 381 30.44 28.19 3.99
N LYS A 382 29.28 28.41 3.36
CA LYS A 382 29.15 29.28 2.19
C LYS A 382 29.27 30.77 2.51
N TYR A 383 28.76 31.22 3.66
CA TYR A 383 28.94 32.62 4.09
C TYR A 383 30.38 32.94 4.48
N SER A 384 31.07 31.98 5.11
CA SER A 384 32.47 32.17 5.53
C SER A 384 33.45 32.23 4.36
N THR A 385 33.09 31.72 3.18
CA THR A 385 33.86 31.90 1.94
C THR A 385 33.61 33.26 1.25
N MET A 386 32.54 33.98 1.61
CA MET A 386 32.18 35.29 1.01
C MET A 386 32.81 36.51 1.72
N GLN A 387 33.19 36.41 3.00
CA GLN A 387 33.78 37.52 3.78
C GLN A 387 35.29 37.34 4.00
N ARG A 388 36.07 37.33 2.91
CA ARG A 388 37.55 37.36 3.02
C ARG A 388 38.17 38.76 3.15
N GLU A 389 37.35 39.81 3.18
CA GLU A 389 37.81 41.14 3.59
C GLU A 389 36.82 41.66 4.65
N ASP A 390 37.29 41.68 5.90
CA ASP A 390 36.81 42.51 7.01
C ASP A 390 35.65 42.05 7.93
N SER A 391 35.63 40.80 8.40
CA SER A 391 34.79 40.46 9.57
C SER A 391 35.47 39.53 10.59
N THR A 392 35.73 40.08 11.78
CA THR A 392 36.26 39.44 13.00
C THR A 392 35.20 38.67 13.80
N VAL A 393 34.16 38.14 13.16
CA VAL A 393 33.06 37.46 13.87
C VAL A 393 33.52 36.06 14.34
N PRO A 394 33.58 35.80 15.66
CA PRO A 394 34.02 34.52 16.21
C PRO A 394 33.06 33.37 15.85
N PRO A 395 33.53 32.11 15.80
CA PRO A 395 32.72 30.94 15.40
C PRO A 395 31.40 30.81 16.19
N SER A 396 31.41 31.17 17.48
CA SER A 396 30.25 31.14 18.37
C SER A 396 29.11 32.10 17.99
N GLU A 397 29.40 33.22 17.34
CA GLU A 397 28.36 34.16 16.87
C GLU A 397 27.75 33.74 15.53
N ARG A 398 28.50 32.99 14.69
CA ARG A 398 27.98 32.44 13.42
C ARG A 398 26.98 31.32 13.63
N ASP A 399 27.23 30.44 14.60
CA ASP A 399 26.31 29.36 14.96
C ASP A 399 24.98 29.91 15.52
N ARG A 400 25.04 31.00 16.30
CA ARG A 400 23.85 31.73 16.80
C ARG A 400 22.99 32.31 15.67
N LEU A 401 23.61 32.86 14.62
CA LEU A 401 22.90 33.44 13.47
C LEU A 401 22.15 32.39 12.63
N GLY A 402 22.69 31.17 12.54
CA GLY A 402 22.03 30.04 11.87
C GLY A 402 20.77 29.54 12.61
N VAL A 403 20.80 29.52 13.94
CA VAL A 403 19.66 29.13 14.79
C VAL A 403 18.52 30.13 14.70
N GLU A 404 18.83 31.42 14.76
CA GLU A 404 17.82 32.47 14.74
C GLU A 404 16.97 32.39 13.47
N GLY A 405 17.60 32.17 12.31
CA GLY A 405 16.84 32.01 11.07
C GLY A 405 16.05 30.70 10.99
N VAL A 406 16.50 29.59 11.60
CA VAL A 406 15.70 28.36 11.74
C VAL A 406 14.46 28.60 12.60
N LEU A 407 14.60 29.32 13.72
CA LEU A 407 13.48 29.69 14.59
C LEU A 407 12.46 30.58 13.88
N LYS A 408 12.93 31.60 13.16
CA LYS A 408 12.06 32.47 12.36
C LYS A 408 11.33 31.70 11.26
N LEU A 409 12.02 30.79 10.56
CA LEU A 409 11.41 29.89 9.58
C LEU A 409 10.38 28.95 10.22
N GLY A 410 10.67 28.42 11.40
CA GLY A 410 9.74 27.61 12.17
C GLY A 410 8.50 28.38 12.60
N LYS A 411 8.65 29.65 13.00
CA LYS A 411 7.52 30.56 13.30
C LYS A 411 6.63 30.74 12.09
N LEU A 412 7.23 31.01 10.93
CA LEU A 412 6.52 31.14 9.66
C LEU A 412 5.78 29.84 9.32
N ALA A 413 6.47 28.70 9.41
CA ALA A 413 5.89 27.38 9.14
C ALA A 413 4.66 27.11 10.00
N PHE A 414 4.75 27.41 11.30
CA PHE A 414 3.67 27.25 12.26
C PHE A 414 2.45 28.13 11.92
N LEU A 415 2.67 29.43 11.65
CA LEU A 415 1.59 30.36 11.31
C LEU A 415 0.88 29.97 10.01
N GLN A 416 1.65 29.58 8.99
CA GLN A 416 1.09 29.18 7.70
C GLN A 416 0.37 27.82 7.80
N LEU A 417 0.86 26.90 8.65
CA LEU A 417 0.18 25.63 8.92
C LEU A 417 -1.18 25.87 9.58
N GLN A 418 -1.27 26.80 10.54
CA GLN A 418 -2.54 27.19 11.16
C GLN A 418 -3.52 27.84 10.18
N LYS A 419 -3.01 28.60 9.20
CA LYS A 419 -3.83 29.22 8.14
C LYS A 419 -4.22 28.23 7.02
N GLY A 420 -3.65 27.02 7.00
CA GLY A 420 -3.81 26.07 5.90
C GLY A 420 -3.20 26.55 4.57
N GLN A 421 -2.21 27.45 4.64
CA GLN A 421 -1.56 28.04 3.47
C GLN A 421 -0.23 27.34 3.18
N LEU A 422 -0.04 26.98 1.91
CA LEU A 422 1.23 26.41 1.43
C LEU A 422 2.18 27.47 0.90
N ILE A 423 1.64 28.61 0.43
CA ILE A 423 2.39 29.69 -0.22
C ILE A 423 2.27 30.93 0.63
N PHE A 424 3.37 31.66 0.77
CA PHE A 424 3.47 32.88 1.55
C PHE A 424 4.31 33.93 0.82
N TYR A 425 4.20 35.18 1.24
CA TYR A 425 4.72 36.35 0.53
C TYR A 425 5.81 37.04 1.34
N GLU A 426 6.49 37.99 0.71
CA GLU A 426 7.44 38.89 1.36
C GLU A 426 6.87 39.55 2.64
N LYS A 427 5.58 39.88 2.65
CA LYS A 427 4.91 40.41 3.85
C LYS A 427 4.91 39.40 5.01
N ASP A 428 4.62 38.13 4.73
CA ASP A 428 4.61 37.07 5.74
C ASP A 428 6.02 36.81 6.30
N LEU A 429 7.06 36.92 5.47
CA LEU A 429 8.45 36.84 5.89
C LEU A 429 8.82 38.01 6.83
N LYS A 430 8.47 39.24 6.45
CA LYS A 430 8.72 40.44 7.25
C LYS A 430 7.99 40.38 8.60
N GLU A 431 6.76 39.87 8.64
CA GLU A 431 6.00 39.65 9.89
C GLU A 431 6.70 38.66 10.83
N CYS A 432 7.47 37.71 10.27
CA CYS A 432 8.29 36.77 11.03
C CYS A 432 9.71 37.27 11.31
N GLY A 433 10.08 38.49 10.88
CA GLY A 433 11.40 39.06 11.07
C GLY A 433 12.49 38.41 10.21
N ILE A 434 12.11 37.78 9.10
CA ILE A 434 13.03 37.16 8.14
C ILE A 434 13.34 38.19 7.05
N ASP A 435 14.62 38.51 6.86
CA ASP A 435 15.02 39.31 5.71
C ASP A 435 14.84 38.49 4.43
N VAL A 436 14.38 39.15 3.38
CA VAL A 436 13.98 38.51 2.14
C VAL A 436 15.17 37.84 1.46
N ASP A 437 16.36 38.40 1.63
CA ASP A 437 17.62 37.83 1.14
C ASP A 437 18.12 36.69 2.06
N GLU A 438 17.73 36.67 3.34
CA GLU A 438 17.97 35.56 4.29
C GLU A 438 17.05 34.35 4.02
N ALA A 439 15.84 34.56 3.51
CA ALA A 439 14.91 33.48 3.16
C ALA A 439 15.38 32.64 1.95
N VAL A 440 16.05 33.28 0.98
CA VAL A 440 16.61 32.63 -0.23
C VAL A 440 17.72 31.64 0.12
N VAL A 441 18.35 31.84 1.27
CA VAL A 441 19.57 31.16 1.69
C VAL A 441 19.28 29.79 2.31
N TYR A 442 18.09 29.59 2.89
CA TYR A 442 17.61 28.29 3.37
C TYR A 442 17.05 27.42 2.24
N SER A 443 17.77 27.42 1.13
CA SER A 443 17.33 27.05 -0.20
C SER A 443 16.90 25.59 -0.40
N GLY A 444 17.13 24.71 0.59
CA GLY A 444 16.57 23.35 0.60
C GLY A 444 15.55 23.09 1.71
N VAL A 445 14.99 24.14 2.32
CA VAL A 445 13.89 24.08 3.29
C VAL A 445 12.78 25.08 2.90
N CYS A 446 13.17 26.30 2.50
CA CYS A 446 12.31 27.34 1.95
C CYS A 446 12.86 27.78 0.59
N THR A 447 11.97 28.10 -0.35
CA THR A 447 12.37 28.35 -1.74
C THR A 447 11.72 29.65 -2.24
N GLN A 448 12.47 30.49 -2.97
CA GLN A 448 12.04 31.79 -3.51
C GLN A 448 11.67 31.71 -5.01
N ILE A 449 10.72 32.56 -5.39
CA ILE A 449 10.07 32.58 -6.69
C ILE A 449 10.44 33.86 -7.46
N PHE A 450 11.17 33.67 -8.55
CA PHE A 450 11.49 34.62 -9.63
C PHE A 450 10.33 35.20 -10.47
N LYS A 451 9.82 36.43 -10.23
CA LYS A 451 9.67 37.47 -11.29
C LYS A 451 9.31 38.92 -10.85
N LYS A 452 10.00 39.87 -11.53
CA LYS A 452 9.89 41.34 -11.71
C LYS A 452 9.51 42.30 -10.56
N ASP A 453 8.53 42.04 -9.69
CA ASP A 453 8.11 43.07 -8.69
C ASP A 453 7.65 42.55 -7.31
N GLU A 454 7.48 41.23 -7.11
CA GLU A 454 7.07 40.70 -5.80
C GLU A 454 7.62 39.27 -5.57
N LYS A 455 8.22 39.04 -4.39
CA LYS A 455 8.88 37.78 -4.05
C LYS A 455 7.88 36.85 -3.33
N ILE A 456 7.58 35.70 -3.93
CA ILE A 456 6.75 34.64 -3.33
C ILE A 456 7.66 33.54 -2.78
N PHE A 457 7.18 32.83 -1.75
CA PHE A 457 7.89 31.72 -1.12
C PHE A 457 6.96 30.54 -0.81
N CYS A 458 7.53 29.33 -0.75
CA CYS A 458 6.89 28.19 -0.10
C CYS A 458 7.92 27.20 0.46
N PHE A 459 7.47 26.32 1.35
CA PHE A 459 8.29 25.20 1.81
C PHE A 459 8.41 24.15 0.72
N VAL A 460 9.52 23.40 0.80
CA VAL A 460 9.88 22.31 -0.08
C VAL A 460 8.78 21.23 -0.18
N HIS A 461 8.19 20.88 0.96
CA HIS A 461 7.08 19.94 1.07
C HIS A 461 6.26 20.28 2.32
N LEU A 462 4.98 19.90 2.37
CA LEU A 462 4.14 20.11 3.56
C LEU A 462 4.77 19.48 4.82
N SER A 463 5.41 18.32 4.69
CA SER A 463 6.13 17.69 5.79
C SER A 463 7.26 18.55 6.37
N PHE A 464 7.94 19.39 5.58
CA PHE A 464 8.93 20.34 6.09
C PHE A 464 8.28 21.48 6.85
N GLN A 465 7.13 21.96 6.37
CA GLN A 465 6.34 22.95 7.08
C GLN A 465 5.86 22.39 8.44
N GLU A 466 5.37 21.16 8.49
CA GLU A 466 4.96 20.49 9.72
C GLU A 466 6.14 20.22 10.67
N PHE A 467 7.29 19.79 10.14
CA PHE A 467 8.52 19.56 10.91
C PHE A 467 9.04 20.86 11.53
N LEU A 468 9.18 21.93 10.74
CA LEU A 468 9.65 23.22 11.21
C LEU A 468 8.68 23.86 12.21
N ALA A 469 7.37 23.68 11.98
CA ALA A 469 6.35 24.10 12.95
C ALA A 469 6.51 23.35 14.28
N ALA A 470 6.75 22.03 14.25
CA ALA A 470 6.99 21.24 15.45
C ALA A 470 8.29 21.65 16.17
N ALA A 471 9.36 21.90 15.41
CA ALA A 471 10.63 22.43 15.94
C ALA A 471 10.44 23.80 16.60
N PHE A 472 9.70 24.71 15.98
CA PHE A 472 9.36 26.00 16.58
C PHE A 472 8.61 25.83 17.89
N VAL A 473 7.51 25.06 17.90
CA VAL A 473 6.72 24.82 19.12
C VAL A 473 7.58 24.21 20.22
N PHE A 474 8.45 23.26 19.90
CA PHE A 474 9.38 22.65 20.84
C PHE A 474 10.42 23.64 21.41
N LEU A 475 10.96 24.54 20.59
CA LEU A 475 11.97 25.48 21.02
C LEU A 475 11.39 26.67 21.80
N THR A 476 10.12 27.04 21.56
CA THR A 476 9.53 28.28 22.09
C THR A 476 8.52 28.12 23.23
N PHE A 477 8.11 26.91 23.63
CA PHE A 477 7.02 26.72 24.62
C PHE A 477 7.34 27.14 26.09
N ARG A 478 8.25 28.10 26.30
CA ARG A 478 8.67 28.59 27.63
C ARG A 478 7.54 29.29 28.41
N ASP A 479 7.86 29.76 29.61
CA ASP A 479 6.95 30.29 30.66
C ASP A 479 5.92 31.35 30.20
N GLU A 480 6.11 31.99 29.04
CA GLU A 480 5.20 33.02 28.51
C GLU A 480 4.07 32.49 27.60
N GLY A 481 4.03 31.18 27.30
CA GLY A 481 2.83 30.53 26.75
C GLY A 481 3.07 29.41 25.73
N ASN A 482 2.09 28.52 25.60
CA ASN A 482 2.08 27.44 24.61
C ASN A 482 1.46 27.90 23.28
N PRO A 483 2.23 27.93 22.16
CA PRO A 483 1.76 28.41 20.86
C PRO A 483 0.57 27.63 20.30
N LEU A 484 0.37 26.39 20.76
CA LEU A 484 -0.76 25.56 20.33
C LEU A 484 -2.10 26.05 20.89
N LEU A 485 -2.10 26.86 21.95
CA LEU A 485 -3.33 27.24 22.65
C LEU A 485 -4.03 28.43 21.99
N GLN A 486 -5.26 28.19 21.53
CA GLN A 486 -6.03 29.16 20.76
C GLN A 486 -7.09 29.86 21.64
N THR A 487 -7.60 29.18 22.67
CA THR A 487 -8.65 29.74 23.52
C THR A 487 -8.11 30.36 24.81
N LYS A 488 -8.79 31.39 25.32
CA LYS A 488 -8.46 31.99 26.63
C LYS A 488 -8.50 30.96 27.77
N SER A 489 -9.44 30.01 27.72
CA SER A 489 -9.56 28.93 28.72
C SER A 489 -8.36 27.98 28.71
N GLU A 490 -7.86 27.61 27.54
CA GLU A 490 -6.64 26.80 27.43
C GLU A 490 -5.42 27.54 27.99
N ARG A 491 -5.27 28.83 27.67
CA ARG A 491 -4.17 29.66 28.18
C ARG A 491 -4.19 29.80 29.70
N ILE A 492 -5.38 29.93 30.30
CA ILE A 492 -5.56 29.91 31.77
C ILE A 492 -5.23 28.54 32.35
N LYS A 493 -5.58 27.43 31.69
CA LYS A 493 -5.17 26.08 32.16
C LYS A 493 -3.65 25.88 32.09
N TRP A 494 -3.00 26.48 31.09
CA TRP A 494 -1.56 26.42 30.90
C TRP A 494 -0.77 27.17 31.96
N SER A 495 -1.31 28.27 32.53
CA SER A 495 -0.66 28.96 33.63
C SER A 495 -0.51 28.10 34.90
N PHE A 496 -1.17 26.94 34.96
CA PHE A 496 -1.04 25.95 36.05
C PHE A 496 -0.22 24.71 35.67
N LYS A 497 0.23 24.56 34.40
CA LYS A 497 0.93 23.37 33.87
C LYS A 497 1.91 23.75 32.74
N HIS A 498 3.22 23.65 32.99
CA HIS A 498 4.28 24.15 32.09
C HIS A 498 5.28 23.09 31.57
N THR A 499 5.05 21.80 31.84
CA THR A 499 6.02 20.74 31.49
C THR A 499 6.03 20.39 30.00
N LEU A 500 7.15 19.85 29.49
CA LEU A 500 7.20 19.27 28.13
C LEU A 500 6.16 18.16 27.98
N GLY A 501 5.96 17.36 29.03
CA GLY A 501 4.90 16.34 29.06
C GLY A 501 3.50 16.91 28.85
N ASP A 502 3.17 18.07 29.44
CA ASP A 502 1.85 18.71 29.27
C ASP A 502 1.65 19.31 27.87
N LEU A 503 2.72 19.84 27.25
CA LEU A 503 2.71 20.25 25.84
C LEU A 503 2.35 19.07 24.93
N LEU A 504 3.06 17.94 25.10
CA LEU A 504 2.87 16.75 24.29
C LEU A 504 1.47 16.15 24.47
N LYS A 505 0.96 16.08 25.71
CA LYS A 505 -0.42 15.66 25.99
C LYS A 505 -1.44 16.54 25.27
N THR A 506 -1.21 17.85 25.24
CA THR A 506 -2.07 18.82 24.52
C THR A 506 -2.02 18.61 23.01
N ALA A 507 -0.83 18.39 22.45
CA ALA A 507 -0.66 18.11 21.02
C ALA A 507 -1.36 16.79 20.62
N VAL A 508 -1.23 15.73 21.43
CA VAL A 508 -1.95 14.46 21.26
C VAL A 508 -3.47 14.70 21.21
N ASP A 509 -4.00 15.50 22.13
CA ASP A 509 -5.44 15.78 22.18
C ASP A 509 -5.93 16.59 20.97
N LYS A 510 -5.12 17.51 20.43
CA LYS A 510 -5.45 18.27 19.20
C LYS A 510 -5.40 17.40 17.95
N ALA A 511 -4.36 16.58 17.80
CA ALA A 511 -4.27 15.64 16.68
C ALA A 511 -5.44 14.63 16.69
N MET A 512 -5.81 14.13 17.87
CA MET A 512 -6.95 13.20 18.00
C MET A 512 -8.31 13.81 17.64
N LYS A 513 -8.46 15.14 17.76
CA LYS A 513 -9.64 15.90 17.34
C LYS A 513 -9.63 16.22 15.85
N SER A 514 -8.45 16.21 15.19
CA SER A 514 -8.35 16.41 13.74
C SER A 514 -9.06 15.27 13.01
N GLU A 515 -10.02 15.62 12.13
CA GLU A 515 -10.76 14.63 11.33
C GLU A 515 -9.89 14.11 10.19
N ASN A 516 -9.32 15.01 9.39
CA ASN A 516 -8.49 14.69 8.23
C ASN A 516 -7.02 14.33 8.57
N GLY A 517 -6.59 14.44 9.83
CA GLY A 517 -5.23 14.06 10.24
C GLY A 517 -4.14 15.09 9.92
N HIS A 518 -4.48 16.34 9.60
CA HIS A 518 -3.50 17.40 9.26
C HIS A 518 -2.49 17.79 10.37
N LEU A 519 -2.60 17.21 11.56
CA LEU A 519 -1.65 17.40 12.67
C LEU A 519 -0.90 16.12 13.02
N ASP A 520 -1.12 15.03 12.28
CA ASP A 520 -0.56 13.72 12.61
C ASP A 520 0.96 13.75 12.48
N LEU A 521 1.48 14.28 11.37
CA LEU A 521 2.92 14.35 11.13
C LEU A 521 3.58 15.40 12.03
N PHE A 522 2.93 16.55 12.21
CA PHE A 522 3.33 17.55 13.22
C PHE A 522 3.51 16.91 14.62
N LEU A 523 2.55 16.08 15.06
CA LEU A 523 2.63 15.41 16.35
C LEU A 523 3.79 14.41 16.41
N ARG A 524 3.97 13.59 15.36
CA ARG A 524 5.10 12.64 15.27
C ARG A 524 6.44 13.36 15.43
N PHE A 525 6.63 14.47 14.72
CA PHE A 525 7.82 15.29 14.84
C PHE A 525 8.00 15.88 16.23
N LEU A 526 6.94 16.42 16.83
CA LEU A 526 7.01 16.99 18.18
C LEU A 526 7.40 15.93 19.23
N CYS A 527 6.85 14.72 19.12
CA CYS A 527 7.23 13.57 19.93
C CYS A 527 8.71 13.19 19.73
N GLY A 528 9.16 13.06 18.48
CA GLY A 528 10.56 12.72 18.20
C GLY A 528 11.55 13.79 18.66
N LEU A 529 11.23 15.08 18.49
CA LEU A 529 12.09 16.20 18.92
C LEU A 529 12.26 16.25 20.44
N SER A 530 11.27 15.72 21.17
CA SER A 530 11.30 15.62 22.63
C SER A 530 12.32 14.60 23.14
N LEU A 531 12.77 13.65 22.32
CA LEU A 531 13.81 12.70 22.72
C LEU A 531 15.15 13.39 22.94
N GLU A 532 15.82 13.03 24.04
CA GLU A 532 17.13 13.57 24.38
C GLU A 532 18.16 13.44 23.24
N SER A 533 18.18 12.31 22.53
CA SER A 533 19.06 12.10 21.37
C SER A 533 18.84 13.14 20.25
N ASN A 534 17.59 13.50 19.96
CA ASN A 534 17.27 14.52 18.97
C ASN A 534 17.45 15.94 19.53
N GLN A 535 17.25 16.15 20.83
CA GLN A 535 17.60 17.41 21.50
C GLN A 535 19.11 17.66 21.44
N ARG A 536 19.96 16.64 21.64
CA ARG A 536 21.42 16.76 21.50
C ARG A 536 21.83 17.14 20.07
N LEU A 537 21.14 16.60 19.07
CA LEU A 537 21.30 17.01 17.67
C LEU A 537 20.92 18.49 17.48
N LEU A 538 19.79 18.94 18.01
CA LEU A 538 19.39 20.36 17.97
C LEU A 538 20.32 21.27 18.79
N LYS A 539 20.91 20.78 19.88
CA LYS A 539 21.89 21.53 20.69
C LYS A 539 23.16 21.85 19.90
N SER A 540 23.50 21.03 18.90
CA SER A 540 24.57 21.38 17.96
C SER A 540 24.24 22.61 17.10
N LEU A 541 22.96 22.97 16.96
CA LEU A 541 22.55 24.26 16.41
C LEU A 541 22.56 25.33 17.50
N GLN A 542 21.91 25.07 18.64
CA GLN A 542 21.77 26.03 19.75
C GLN A 542 22.50 25.54 21.02
N PRO A 543 23.78 25.89 21.23
CA PRO A 543 24.56 25.43 22.39
C PRO A 543 23.97 25.84 23.74
N GLU A 544 23.26 26.97 23.78
CA GLU A 544 22.57 27.54 24.94
C GLU A 544 21.22 26.86 25.24
N MET A 545 20.78 25.92 24.41
CA MET A 545 19.55 25.17 24.66
C MET A 545 19.77 24.19 25.81
N ASP A 546 18.97 24.34 26.86
CA ASP A 546 18.89 23.37 27.94
C ASP A 546 18.27 22.08 27.42
N ILE A 547 18.96 20.97 27.65
CA ILE A 547 18.40 19.63 27.40
C ILE A 547 17.35 19.41 28.48
N LYS A 548 16.10 19.21 28.07
CA LYS A 548 15.01 18.94 28.98
C LYS A 548 15.04 17.44 29.31
N GLU A 549 15.72 17.08 30.39
CA GLU A 549 15.75 15.73 30.97
C GLU A 549 14.43 15.36 31.68
N GLU A 550 13.29 15.71 31.07
CA GLU A 550 11.99 15.25 31.56
C GLU A 550 11.74 13.80 31.13
N SER A 551 11.27 12.98 32.07
CA SER A 551 10.85 11.62 31.76
C SER A 551 9.66 11.63 30.80
N LEU A 552 9.89 11.20 29.56
CA LEU A 552 8.84 11.07 28.54
C LEU A 552 7.92 9.86 28.79
N LYS A 553 8.21 9.05 29.83
CA LYS A 553 7.41 7.88 30.22
C LYS A 553 5.96 8.26 30.49
N ASP A 554 5.72 9.39 31.15
CA ASP A 554 4.38 9.91 31.43
C ASP A 554 3.58 10.23 30.16
N THR A 555 4.27 10.72 29.12
CA THR A 555 3.69 11.00 27.80
C THR A 555 3.42 9.71 27.05
N ALA A 556 4.38 8.78 27.03
CA ALA A 556 4.18 7.47 26.42
C ALA A 556 3.00 6.73 27.08
N ASP A 557 2.92 6.72 28.41
CA ASP A 557 1.80 6.13 29.15
C ASP A 557 0.48 6.86 28.88
N TYR A 558 0.51 8.18 28.66
CA TYR A 558 -0.67 8.92 28.22
C TYR A 558 -1.15 8.47 26.83
N ILE A 559 -0.23 8.30 25.88
CA ILE A 559 -0.54 7.81 24.53
C ILE A 559 -1.11 6.39 24.62
N LYS A 560 -0.49 5.48 25.39
CA LYS A 560 -0.99 4.11 25.64
C LYS A 560 -2.39 4.14 26.24
N ARG A 561 -2.67 5.04 27.19
CA ARG A 561 -4.03 5.24 27.75
C ARG A 561 -5.02 5.73 26.69
N LYS A 562 -4.62 6.59 25.76
CA LYS A 562 -5.49 7.07 24.67
C LYS A 562 -5.83 5.96 23.69
N ILE A 563 -4.84 5.14 23.32
CA ILE A 563 -5.04 3.94 22.50
C ILE A 563 -6.03 2.99 23.20
N LYS A 564 -5.88 2.76 24.51
CA LYS A 564 -6.79 1.90 25.30
C LYS A 564 -8.23 2.43 25.34
N LYS A 565 -8.43 3.75 25.37
CA LYS A 565 -9.76 4.37 25.48
C LYS A 565 -10.57 4.33 24.17
N LYS A 566 -9.91 4.41 23.01
CA LYS A 566 -10.57 4.39 21.70
C LYS A 566 -10.26 3.08 20.97
N LYS A 567 -11.14 2.09 21.12
CA LYS A 567 -11.06 0.83 20.37
C LYS A 567 -11.20 1.11 18.87
N HIS A 568 -10.34 0.48 18.06
CA HIS A 568 -10.44 0.40 16.59
C HIS A 568 -10.61 1.74 15.86
N SER A 569 -9.71 2.70 16.10
CA SER A 569 -9.63 3.89 15.24
C SER A 569 -8.33 3.88 14.44
N GLU A 570 -8.39 4.21 13.16
CA GLU A 570 -7.22 4.44 12.29
C GLU A 570 -6.27 5.49 12.90
N LYS A 571 -6.81 6.40 13.73
CA LYS A 571 -6.03 7.36 14.53
C LYS A 571 -5.05 6.71 15.50
N ASN A 572 -5.28 5.46 15.93
CA ASN A 572 -4.34 4.74 16.78
C ASN A 572 -3.04 4.41 16.05
N ILE A 573 -3.07 4.23 14.72
CA ILE A 573 -1.86 3.99 13.91
C ILE A 573 -0.89 5.17 14.07
N ASN A 574 -1.41 6.40 13.96
CA ASN A 574 -0.61 7.61 14.20
C ASN A 574 -0.01 7.63 15.62
N LEU A 575 -0.77 7.22 16.64
CA LEU A 575 -0.27 7.14 18.02
C LEU A 575 0.83 6.08 18.21
N PHE A 576 0.76 4.96 17.50
CA PHE A 576 1.86 3.98 17.47
C PHE A 576 3.11 4.54 16.78
N HIS A 577 2.95 5.29 15.68
CA HIS A 577 4.07 6.02 15.10
C HIS A 577 4.66 7.04 16.07
N CYS A 578 3.84 7.72 16.88
CA CYS A 578 4.33 8.61 17.94
C CYS A 578 5.12 7.85 19.03
N LEU A 579 4.68 6.66 19.43
CA LEU A 579 5.44 5.80 20.36
C LEU A 579 6.76 5.36 19.74
N SER A 580 6.76 5.01 18.45
CA SER A 580 7.98 4.69 17.70
C SER A 580 8.94 5.87 17.60
N GLU A 581 8.45 7.09 17.36
CA GLU A 581 9.24 8.33 17.39
C GLU A 581 9.78 8.63 18.80
N LEU A 582 9.08 8.22 19.87
CA LEU A 582 9.57 8.27 21.26
C LEU A 582 10.52 7.10 21.60
N LYS A 583 10.83 6.22 20.64
CA LYS A 583 11.59 4.97 20.84
C LYS A 583 11.01 4.09 21.97
N ASP A 584 9.72 4.25 22.28
CA ASP A 584 8.99 3.36 23.19
C ASP A 584 8.38 2.23 22.37
N ASN A 585 9.16 1.15 22.23
CA ASN A 585 8.73 -0.07 21.56
C ASN A 585 8.12 -1.07 22.54
N SER A 586 7.81 -0.69 23.80
CA SER A 586 7.39 -1.68 24.82
C SER A 586 6.19 -2.51 24.39
N LEU A 587 5.18 -1.88 23.77
CA LEU A 587 3.99 -2.59 23.26
C LEU A 587 4.27 -3.43 22.02
N THR A 588 5.18 -3.01 21.13
CA THR A 588 5.48 -3.74 19.89
C THR A 588 6.45 -4.89 20.15
N THR A 589 7.43 -4.71 21.03
CA THR A 589 8.33 -5.76 21.51
C THR A 589 7.58 -6.85 22.25
N GLU A 590 6.65 -6.49 23.15
CA GLU A 590 5.80 -7.47 23.84
C GLU A 590 5.03 -8.34 22.83
N ILE A 591 4.44 -7.72 21.81
CA ILE A 591 3.76 -8.47 20.73
C ILE A 591 4.74 -9.29 19.89
N GLN A 592 5.92 -8.75 19.57
CA GLN A 592 6.92 -9.46 18.79
C GLN A 592 7.48 -10.68 19.54
N GLU A 593 7.63 -10.59 20.86
CA GLU A 593 7.99 -11.73 21.72
C GLU A 593 6.90 -12.80 21.68
N TYR A 594 5.63 -12.42 21.74
CA TYR A 594 4.55 -13.39 21.54
C TYR A 594 4.60 -14.02 20.14
N LEU A 595 4.79 -13.23 19.09
CA LEU A 595 4.91 -13.73 17.71
C LEU A 595 6.11 -14.68 17.53
N ASN A 596 7.23 -14.40 18.19
CA ASN A 596 8.44 -15.22 18.12
C ASN A 596 8.34 -16.50 18.97
N SER A 597 7.50 -16.52 20.00
CA SER A 597 7.32 -17.68 20.90
C SER A 597 6.33 -18.73 20.37
N GLY A 598 5.59 -18.44 19.29
CA GLY A 598 4.73 -19.40 18.59
C GLY A 598 3.28 -18.93 18.42
N ASP A 599 2.35 -19.89 18.36
CA ASP A 599 0.95 -19.66 18.00
C ASP A 599 0.18 -18.82 19.03
N LEU A 600 -0.32 -17.66 18.58
CA LEU A 600 -1.11 -16.71 19.37
C LEU A 600 -2.57 -17.17 19.57
N SER A 601 -3.01 -18.26 18.92
CA SER A 601 -4.41 -18.73 18.92
C SER A 601 -4.99 -18.97 20.32
N THR A 602 -4.14 -19.34 21.27
CA THR A 602 -4.53 -19.66 22.65
C THR A 602 -4.47 -18.47 23.60
N GLN A 603 -3.82 -17.37 23.21
CA GLN A 603 -3.63 -16.20 24.06
C GLN A 603 -4.88 -15.31 24.09
N ASN A 604 -5.10 -14.65 25.23
CA ASN A 604 -6.15 -13.65 25.40
C ASN A 604 -5.53 -12.25 25.42
N LEU A 605 -5.58 -11.58 24.27
CA LEU A 605 -5.00 -10.24 24.12
C LEU A 605 -5.95 -9.16 24.65
N SER A 606 -5.39 -8.21 25.39
CA SER A 606 -6.06 -6.97 25.76
C SER A 606 -6.31 -6.08 24.55
N SER A 607 -7.22 -5.11 24.68
CA SER A 607 -7.51 -4.15 23.60
C SER A 607 -6.28 -3.37 23.11
N THR A 608 -5.30 -3.11 23.98
CA THR A 608 -4.06 -2.42 23.62
C THR A 608 -3.13 -3.35 22.85
N GLN A 609 -3.01 -4.61 23.30
CA GLN A 609 -2.24 -5.65 22.61
C GLN A 609 -2.82 -5.94 21.22
N TRP A 610 -4.14 -6.00 21.07
CA TRP A 610 -4.79 -6.08 19.76
C TRP A 610 -4.42 -4.92 18.84
N SER A 611 -4.44 -3.70 19.36
CA SER A 611 -4.07 -2.51 18.57
C SER A 611 -2.59 -2.53 18.18
N ALA A 612 -1.71 -3.01 19.08
CA ALA A 612 -0.29 -3.18 18.81
C ALA A 612 -0.02 -4.27 17.78
N LEU A 613 -0.74 -5.41 17.86
CA LEU A 613 -0.71 -6.47 16.86
C LEU A 613 -1.15 -5.94 15.49
N VAL A 614 -2.28 -5.23 15.40
CA VAL A 614 -2.71 -4.59 14.15
C VAL A 614 -1.62 -3.68 13.60
N PHE A 615 -0.99 -2.84 14.44
CA PHE A 615 0.11 -1.99 13.99
C PHE A 615 1.29 -2.80 13.45
N VAL A 616 1.78 -3.80 14.19
CA VAL A 616 2.90 -4.66 13.74
C VAL A 616 2.58 -5.36 12.42
N LEU A 617 1.36 -5.91 12.29
CA LEU A 617 0.93 -6.60 11.07
C LEU A 617 0.72 -5.64 9.90
N LEU A 618 0.24 -4.42 10.12
CA LEU A 618 0.13 -3.42 9.05
C LEU A 618 1.50 -2.97 8.54
N MET A 619 2.53 -3.03 9.40
CA MET A 619 3.90 -2.68 9.04
C MET A 619 4.66 -3.83 8.38
N SER A 620 4.21 -5.08 8.47
CA SER A 620 4.89 -6.24 7.87
C SER A 620 4.56 -6.41 6.38
N GLU A 621 5.58 -6.69 5.55
CA GLU A 621 5.39 -6.98 4.11
C GLU A 621 4.70 -8.33 3.89
N GLU A 622 5.03 -9.33 4.71
CA GLU A 622 4.48 -10.69 4.57
C GLU A 622 2.96 -10.68 4.72
N THR A 623 2.46 -9.96 5.72
CA THR A 623 1.02 -9.87 6.05
C THR A 623 0.25 -9.08 5.02
N GLN A 624 0.87 -8.08 4.38
CA GLN A 624 0.26 -7.32 3.29
C GLN A 624 0.04 -8.20 2.04
N GLU A 625 0.94 -9.15 1.79
CA GLU A 625 0.77 -10.14 0.72
C GLU A 625 -0.21 -11.24 1.12
N LYS A 626 0.01 -11.86 2.29
CA LYS A 626 -0.73 -13.02 2.76
C LYS A 626 -1.00 -12.91 4.26
N PHE A 627 -2.27 -12.93 4.63
CA PHE A 627 -2.69 -12.92 6.03
C PHE A 627 -3.47 -14.19 6.38
N GLU A 628 -2.96 -14.94 7.37
CA GLU A 628 -3.54 -16.20 7.83
C GLU A 628 -4.10 -16.01 9.25
N LEU A 629 -5.43 -15.91 9.38
CA LEU A 629 -6.08 -15.66 10.68
C LEU A 629 -5.79 -16.77 11.70
N LYS A 630 -5.60 -18.01 11.21
CA LYS A 630 -5.28 -19.19 12.02
C LYS A 630 -3.99 -19.05 12.83
N LYS A 631 -3.00 -18.27 12.35
CA LYS A 631 -1.75 -17.98 13.07
C LYS A 631 -1.95 -17.10 14.31
N TYR A 632 -3.12 -16.45 14.43
CA TYR A 632 -3.38 -15.42 15.44
C TYR A 632 -4.56 -15.78 16.32
N LYS A 633 -5.80 -15.74 15.82
CA LYS A 633 -6.99 -16.08 16.60
C LYS A 633 -8.09 -16.51 15.63
N PRO A 634 -8.29 -17.84 15.42
CA PRO A 634 -9.32 -18.35 14.53
C PRO A 634 -10.71 -18.21 15.17
N SER A 635 -11.27 -16.99 15.14
CA SER A 635 -12.62 -16.70 15.61
C SER A 635 -13.16 -15.39 15.04
N ASP A 636 -14.48 -15.19 15.16
CA ASP A 636 -15.14 -13.91 14.84
C ASP A 636 -14.56 -12.72 15.62
N GLU A 637 -14.11 -12.93 16.87
CA GLU A 637 -13.44 -11.89 17.67
C GLU A 637 -12.08 -11.54 17.08
N GLY A 638 -11.29 -12.55 16.72
CA GLY A 638 -10.00 -12.36 16.07
C GLY A 638 -10.13 -11.56 14.78
N LEU A 639 -11.07 -11.97 13.92
CA LEU A 639 -11.35 -11.26 12.67
C LEU A 639 -11.81 -9.82 12.90
N ARG A 640 -12.69 -9.58 13.87
CA ARG A 640 -13.15 -8.21 14.22
C ARG A 640 -11.97 -7.30 14.57
N ASN A 641 -11.06 -7.79 15.41
CA ASN A 641 -9.92 -7.01 15.87
C ASN A 641 -8.88 -6.79 14.75
N LEU A 642 -8.72 -7.77 13.86
CA LEU A 642 -7.75 -7.77 12.77
C LEU A 642 -8.32 -7.30 11.42
N LEU A 643 -9.59 -6.87 11.38
CA LEU A 643 -10.24 -6.37 10.17
C LEU A 643 -9.44 -5.27 9.43
N PRO A 644 -8.75 -4.33 10.11
CA PRO A 644 -7.88 -3.37 9.43
C PRO A 644 -6.77 -4.02 8.60
N VAL A 645 -6.21 -5.14 9.07
CA VAL A 645 -5.17 -5.91 8.36
C VAL A 645 -5.76 -6.61 7.13
N VAL A 646 -6.99 -7.12 7.24
CA VAL A 646 -7.70 -7.76 6.12
C VAL A 646 -7.92 -6.79 4.96
N LYS A 647 -8.24 -5.53 5.26
CA LYS A 647 -8.46 -4.49 4.24
C LYS A 647 -7.19 -4.15 3.44
N SER A 648 -6.01 -4.26 4.06
CA SER A 648 -4.72 -3.96 3.44
C SER A 648 -4.01 -5.19 2.87
N THR A 649 -4.56 -6.39 3.05
CA THR A 649 -4.00 -7.65 2.59
C THR A 649 -4.46 -7.98 1.17
N ARG A 650 -3.60 -8.60 0.34
CA ARG A 650 -3.98 -9.17 -0.96
C ARG A 650 -4.67 -10.53 -0.86
N ARG A 651 -4.18 -11.42 0.00
CA ARG A 651 -4.65 -12.80 0.16
C ARG A 651 -5.00 -13.12 1.61
N ALA A 652 -6.29 -13.24 1.91
CA ALA A 652 -6.78 -13.59 3.25
C ALA A 652 -7.15 -15.07 3.33
N LEU A 653 -6.42 -15.84 4.14
CA LEU A 653 -6.65 -17.28 4.30
C LEU A 653 -7.25 -17.57 5.66
N PHE A 654 -8.56 -17.79 5.69
CA PHE A 654 -9.38 -17.99 6.88
C PHE A 654 -10.02 -19.39 6.93
N ALA A 655 -9.47 -20.35 6.20
CA ALA A 655 -9.98 -21.70 6.21
C ALA A 655 -9.91 -22.33 7.62
N GLY A 656 -11.00 -22.95 8.08
CA GLY A 656 -11.05 -23.61 9.39
C GLY A 656 -10.84 -22.67 10.57
N CYS A 657 -11.37 -21.44 10.50
CA CYS A 657 -11.18 -20.40 11.51
C CYS A 657 -12.40 -20.19 12.43
N ASN A 658 -13.33 -21.14 12.50
CA ASN A 658 -14.56 -21.06 13.29
C ASN A 658 -15.34 -19.76 13.06
N LEU A 659 -15.37 -19.29 11.81
CA LEU A 659 -16.07 -18.06 11.43
C LEU A 659 -17.55 -18.34 11.20
N THR A 660 -18.39 -17.38 11.60
CA THR A 660 -19.86 -17.47 11.47
C THR A 660 -20.43 -16.41 10.53
N VAL A 661 -21.76 -16.35 10.43
CA VAL A 661 -22.52 -15.28 9.76
C VAL A 661 -22.07 -13.86 10.19
N GLN A 662 -21.62 -13.67 11.44
CA GLN A 662 -21.12 -12.36 11.88
C GLN A 662 -19.83 -11.96 11.17
N SER A 663 -18.94 -12.92 10.91
CA SER A 663 -17.72 -12.70 10.14
C SER A 663 -18.02 -12.37 8.68
N ALA A 664 -18.98 -13.06 8.07
CA ALA A 664 -19.48 -12.72 6.74
C ALA A 664 -19.96 -11.26 6.65
N LYS A 665 -20.67 -10.76 7.68
CA LYS A 665 -21.08 -9.34 7.74
C LYS A 665 -19.89 -8.37 7.78
N MET A 666 -18.87 -8.67 8.58
CA MET A 666 -17.68 -7.82 8.70
C MET A 666 -16.86 -7.81 7.41
N LEU A 667 -16.71 -8.96 6.76
CA LEU A 667 -16.01 -9.10 5.49
C LEU A 667 -16.76 -8.41 4.35
N SER A 668 -18.09 -8.51 4.32
CA SER A 668 -18.92 -7.77 3.37
C SER A 668 -18.67 -6.25 3.44
N ALA A 669 -18.60 -5.69 4.65
CA ALA A 669 -18.25 -4.28 4.85
C ALA A 669 -16.80 -3.95 4.43
N ALA A 670 -15.86 -4.89 4.60
CA ALA A 670 -14.48 -4.72 4.14
C ALA A 670 -14.37 -4.73 2.60
N LEU A 671 -15.12 -5.61 1.92
CA LEU A 671 -15.19 -5.68 0.46
C LEU A 671 -15.80 -4.43 -0.18
N GLN A 672 -16.67 -3.72 0.55
CA GLN A 672 -17.27 -2.46 0.12
C GLN A 672 -16.37 -1.22 0.35
N THR A 673 -15.16 -1.39 0.90
CA THR A 673 -14.27 -0.26 1.16
C THR A 673 -13.45 0.07 -0.11
N GLU A 674 -13.50 1.32 -0.59
CA GLU A 674 -12.81 1.81 -1.83
C GLU A 674 -11.33 1.38 -1.95
N ASN A 675 -10.64 1.32 -0.81
CA ASN A 675 -9.20 1.02 -0.71
C ASN A 675 -8.87 -0.42 -0.30
N SER A 676 -9.82 -1.34 -0.37
CA SER A 676 -9.51 -2.76 -0.13
C SER A 676 -8.51 -3.28 -1.17
N SER A 677 -7.45 -3.95 -0.67
CA SER A 677 -6.43 -4.62 -1.49
C SER A 677 -6.74 -6.10 -1.73
N LEU A 678 -7.84 -6.59 -1.15
CA LEU A 678 -8.17 -8.01 -1.11
C LEU A 678 -8.57 -8.55 -2.48
N THR A 679 -7.81 -9.55 -2.94
CA THR A 679 -7.95 -10.20 -4.25
C THR A 679 -8.23 -11.70 -4.12
N GLU A 680 -7.82 -12.31 -3.00
CA GLU A 680 -8.10 -13.71 -2.67
C GLU A 680 -8.65 -13.81 -1.25
N LEU A 681 -9.76 -14.51 -1.10
CA LEU A 681 -10.40 -14.78 0.18
C LEU A 681 -10.77 -16.26 0.26
N ASP A 682 -10.12 -16.97 1.18
CA ASP A 682 -10.45 -18.35 1.49
C ASP A 682 -11.17 -18.43 2.83
N LEU A 683 -12.45 -18.81 2.77
CA LEU A 683 -13.33 -18.98 3.92
C LEU A 683 -13.75 -20.44 4.09
N SER A 684 -13.07 -21.38 3.44
CA SER A 684 -13.45 -22.80 3.46
C SER A 684 -13.51 -23.38 4.88
N ASN A 685 -14.34 -24.39 5.12
CA ASN A 685 -14.48 -25.05 6.42
C ASN A 685 -14.88 -24.07 7.55
N ASN A 686 -15.88 -23.23 7.29
CA ASN A 686 -16.48 -22.33 8.28
C ASN A 686 -18.02 -22.36 8.15
N ASP A 687 -18.74 -22.33 9.26
CA ASP A 687 -20.21 -22.42 9.26
C ASP A 687 -20.88 -21.09 8.90
N LEU A 688 -20.81 -20.73 7.62
CA LEU A 688 -21.39 -19.48 7.11
C LEU A 688 -22.89 -19.59 6.85
N GLN A 689 -23.38 -20.78 6.48
CA GLN A 689 -24.77 -21.03 6.11
C GLN A 689 -25.25 -20.13 4.96
N ASP A 690 -26.51 -20.27 4.52
CA ASP A 690 -27.03 -19.43 3.44
C ASP A 690 -27.04 -17.93 3.77
N SER A 691 -27.32 -17.59 5.03
CA SER A 691 -27.37 -16.20 5.48
C SER A 691 -26.00 -15.50 5.47
N GLY A 692 -24.91 -16.21 5.74
CA GLY A 692 -23.56 -15.66 5.63
C GLY A 692 -23.17 -15.38 4.19
N VAL A 693 -23.47 -16.30 3.27
CA VAL A 693 -23.18 -16.11 1.84
C VAL A 693 -24.03 -14.98 1.24
N GLU A 694 -25.28 -14.82 1.68
CA GLU A 694 -26.12 -13.68 1.30
C GLU A 694 -25.47 -12.34 1.68
N LEU A 695 -24.98 -12.22 2.91
CA LEU A 695 -24.27 -11.01 3.38
C LEU A 695 -22.99 -10.76 2.60
N LEU A 696 -22.18 -11.79 2.36
CA LEU A 696 -20.96 -11.69 1.54
C LEU A 696 -21.28 -11.24 0.12
N SER A 697 -22.35 -11.80 -0.48
CA SER A 697 -22.78 -11.47 -1.84
C SER A 697 -23.14 -9.99 -2.01
N ALA A 698 -23.70 -9.35 -0.98
CA ALA A 698 -23.93 -7.91 -0.99
C ALA A 698 -22.62 -7.11 -1.13
N GLY A 699 -21.54 -7.54 -0.48
CA GLY A 699 -20.22 -6.93 -0.60
C GLY A 699 -19.54 -7.21 -1.94
N LEU A 700 -19.69 -8.44 -2.46
CA LEU A 700 -19.16 -8.84 -3.77
C LEU A 700 -19.78 -8.08 -4.95
N LYS A 701 -21.01 -7.57 -4.79
CA LYS A 701 -21.71 -6.73 -5.79
C LYS A 701 -21.24 -5.28 -5.80
N SER A 702 -20.42 -4.86 -4.83
CA SER A 702 -19.91 -3.49 -4.78
C SER A 702 -19.02 -3.19 -6.00
N SER A 703 -19.08 -1.96 -6.51
CA SER A 703 -18.12 -1.46 -7.50
C SER A 703 -16.69 -1.37 -6.97
N ASP A 704 -16.53 -1.35 -5.65
CA ASP A 704 -15.22 -1.26 -4.98
C ASP A 704 -14.58 -2.63 -4.70
N CYS A 705 -15.33 -3.71 -4.91
CA CYS A 705 -14.85 -5.07 -4.66
C CYS A 705 -13.93 -5.54 -5.78
N LYS A 706 -12.70 -5.95 -5.42
CA LYS A 706 -11.66 -6.41 -6.37
C LYS A 706 -11.32 -7.89 -6.21
N LEU A 707 -12.21 -8.63 -5.56
CA LEU A 707 -11.96 -10.02 -5.23
C LEU A 707 -11.99 -10.87 -6.50
N GLU A 708 -10.87 -11.53 -6.80
CA GLU A 708 -10.71 -12.39 -7.97
C GLU A 708 -10.88 -13.88 -7.61
N ILE A 709 -10.49 -14.26 -6.39
CA ILE A 709 -10.54 -15.65 -5.92
C ILE A 709 -11.37 -15.72 -4.65
N LEU A 710 -12.42 -16.54 -4.68
CA LEU A 710 -13.26 -16.82 -3.51
C LEU A 710 -13.37 -18.32 -3.31
N ARG A 711 -12.98 -18.79 -2.12
CA ARG A 711 -13.16 -20.19 -1.71
C ARG A 711 -14.09 -20.29 -0.51
N LEU A 712 -15.12 -21.11 -0.64
CA LEU A 712 -16.20 -21.33 0.31
C LEU A 712 -16.51 -22.84 0.41
N ALA A 713 -15.50 -23.69 0.24
CA ALA A 713 -15.71 -25.13 0.32
C ALA A 713 -16.08 -25.53 1.77
N LEU A 714 -16.98 -26.51 1.96
CA LEU A 714 -17.41 -26.95 3.30
C LEU A 714 -17.94 -25.80 4.18
N CYS A 715 -18.87 -24.98 3.67
CA CYS A 715 -19.44 -23.85 4.40
C CYS A 715 -20.93 -24.03 4.80
N HIS A 716 -21.45 -25.25 4.63
CA HIS A 716 -22.80 -25.67 5.04
C HIS A 716 -23.95 -24.83 4.46
N PHE A 717 -23.86 -24.44 3.18
CA PHE A 717 -24.92 -23.73 2.48
C PHE A 717 -25.52 -24.53 1.32
N GLY A 718 -26.66 -24.08 0.79
CA GLY A 718 -27.42 -24.75 -0.27
C GLY A 718 -27.82 -23.82 -1.42
N GLY A 719 -28.98 -24.10 -2.03
CA GLY A 719 -29.43 -23.43 -3.26
C GLY A 719 -29.64 -21.91 -3.15
N LYS A 720 -30.02 -21.39 -1.97
CA LYS A 720 -30.24 -19.94 -1.78
C LYS A 720 -28.93 -19.15 -1.95
N SER A 721 -27.83 -19.70 -1.47
CA SER A 721 -26.49 -19.15 -1.72
C SER A 721 -26.11 -19.19 -3.18
N CYS A 722 -26.47 -20.24 -3.92
CA CYS A 722 -26.23 -20.31 -5.36
C CYS A 722 -26.98 -19.23 -6.14
N GLU A 723 -28.21 -18.88 -5.75
CA GLU A 723 -28.94 -17.75 -6.32
C GLU A 723 -28.20 -16.42 -6.09
N ASN A 724 -27.76 -16.19 -4.84
CA ASN A 724 -27.01 -14.99 -4.47
C ASN A 724 -25.68 -14.89 -5.21
N LEU A 725 -24.88 -15.96 -5.26
CA LEU A 725 -23.62 -16.01 -6.01
C LEU A 725 -23.86 -15.91 -7.52
N GLY A 726 -24.91 -16.54 -8.04
CA GLY A 726 -25.33 -16.38 -9.43
C GLY A 726 -25.61 -14.91 -9.77
N SER A 727 -26.28 -14.18 -8.89
CA SER A 727 -26.52 -12.74 -9.08
C SER A 727 -25.24 -11.88 -8.98
N VAL A 728 -24.24 -12.30 -8.21
CA VAL A 728 -22.90 -11.66 -8.21
C VAL A 728 -22.25 -11.82 -9.58
N LEU A 729 -22.28 -13.01 -10.16
CA LEU A 729 -21.71 -13.29 -11.49
C LEU A 729 -22.41 -12.53 -12.63
N GLN A 730 -23.66 -12.10 -12.44
CA GLN A 730 -24.38 -11.26 -13.39
C GLN A 730 -23.97 -9.79 -13.34
N THR A 731 -23.27 -9.37 -12.29
CA THR A 731 -22.96 -7.96 -12.04
C THR A 731 -21.75 -7.55 -12.87
N GLU A 732 -21.87 -6.46 -13.64
CA GLU A 732 -20.80 -5.93 -14.50
C GLU A 732 -19.51 -5.60 -13.74
N THR A 733 -19.66 -5.16 -12.49
CA THR A 733 -18.55 -4.78 -11.60
C THR A 733 -17.84 -5.96 -10.97
N SER A 734 -18.31 -7.20 -11.15
CA SER A 734 -17.64 -8.37 -10.58
C SER A 734 -16.27 -8.59 -11.23
N SER A 735 -15.24 -8.79 -10.40
CA SER A 735 -13.88 -9.15 -10.82
C SER A 735 -13.56 -10.63 -10.56
N LEU A 736 -14.54 -11.44 -10.17
CA LEU A 736 -14.33 -12.82 -9.74
C LEU A 736 -13.93 -13.73 -10.93
N LYS A 737 -12.78 -14.40 -10.79
CA LYS A 737 -12.18 -15.32 -11.77
C LYS A 737 -12.16 -16.76 -11.28
N GLU A 738 -12.04 -17.00 -9.98
CA GLU A 738 -12.08 -18.34 -9.37
C GLU A 738 -13.14 -18.39 -8.27
N LEU A 739 -14.01 -19.40 -8.37
CA LEU A 739 -15.01 -19.71 -7.36
C LEU A 739 -14.92 -21.19 -7.01
N ASP A 740 -14.55 -21.47 -5.76
CA ASP A 740 -14.62 -22.80 -5.17
C ASP A 740 -15.74 -22.86 -4.15
N ILE A 741 -16.77 -23.66 -4.44
CA ILE A 741 -17.90 -23.91 -3.54
C ILE A 741 -18.09 -25.42 -3.30
N SER A 742 -17.01 -26.19 -3.46
CA SER A 742 -16.99 -27.64 -3.34
C SER A 742 -17.49 -28.13 -1.97
N ASN A 743 -18.03 -29.34 -1.93
CA ASN A 743 -18.53 -30.00 -0.72
C ASN A 743 -19.61 -29.19 0.03
N ASN A 744 -20.44 -28.45 -0.69
CA ASN A 744 -21.68 -27.87 -0.20
C ASN A 744 -22.89 -28.57 -0.84
N GLU A 745 -24.02 -28.63 -0.16
CA GLU A 745 -25.17 -29.45 -0.57
C GLU A 745 -26.07 -28.71 -1.58
N LEU A 746 -25.51 -28.39 -2.75
CA LEU A 746 -26.15 -27.50 -3.71
C LEU A 746 -27.28 -28.19 -4.49
N HIS A 747 -27.10 -29.47 -4.83
CA HIS A 747 -27.99 -30.23 -5.71
C HIS A 747 -28.15 -29.60 -7.11
N ASP A 748 -28.91 -30.26 -7.98
CA ASP A 748 -29.17 -29.75 -9.34
C ASP A 748 -29.86 -28.37 -9.32
N SER A 749 -30.76 -28.13 -8.36
CA SER A 749 -31.47 -26.86 -8.23
C SER A 749 -30.54 -25.69 -7.87
N GLY A 750 -29.56 -25.90 -6.98
CA GLY A 750 -28.53 -24.90 -6.70
C GLY A 750 -27.65 -24.64 -7.92
N VAL A 751 -27.23 -25.70 -8.63
CA VAL A 751 -26.44 -25.55 -9.86
C VAL A 751 -27.23 -24.84 -10.97
N GLU A 752 -28.53 -25.07 -11.09
CA GLU A 752 -29.40 -24.35 -12.03
C GLU A 752 -29.40 -22.83 -11.73
N LEU A 753 -29.57 -22.45 -10.47
CA LEU A 753 -29.55 -21.05 -10.03
C LEU A 753 -28.18 -20.39 -10.30
N LEU A 754 -27.09 -21.09 -10.02
CA LEU A 754 -25.74 -20.62 -10.32
C LEU A 754 -25.51 -20.49 -11.84
N SER A 755 -26.04 -21.44 -12.62
CA SER A 755 -25.92 -21.47 -14.08
C SER A 755 -26.61 -20.27 -14.74
N ALA A 756 -27.67 -19.73 -14.14
CA ALA A 756 -28.27 -18.47 -14.59
C ALA A 756 -27.30 -17.29 -14.50
N GLY A 757 -26.36 -17.30 -13.55
CA GLY A 757 -25.27 -16.34 -13.46
C GLY A 757 -24.22 -16.53 -14.55
N LEU A 758 -23.79 -17.77 -14.77
CA LEU A 758 -22.79 -18.12 -15.80
C LEU A 758 -23.25 -17.78 -17.23
N LYS A 759 -24.56 -17.78 -17.50
CA LYS A 759 -25.15 -17.36 -18.79
C LYS A 759 -24.94 -15.87 -19.11
N SER A 760 -24.68 -15.04 -18.11
CA SER A 760 -24.52 -13.59 -18.30
C SER A 760 -23.24 -13.29 -19.08
N SER A 761 -23.31 -12.35 -20.03
CA SER A 761 -22.14 -11.82 -20.73
C SER A 761 -21.17 -11.06 -19.81
N HIS A 762 -21.61 -10.69 -18.61
CA HIS A 762 -20.77 -10.04 -17.61
C HIS A 762 -19.97 -11.01 -16.75
N CYS A 763 -20.24 -12.32 -16.83
CA CYS A 763 -19.52 -13.31 -16.06
C CYS A 763 -18.08 -13.49 -16.60
N LYS A 764 -17.08 -13.20 -15.75
CA LYS A 764 -15.64 -13.31 -16.04
C LYS A 764 -14.98 -14.54 -15.41
N LEU A 765 -15.79 -15.47 -14.90
CA LEU A 765 -15.29 -16.61 -14.15
C LEU A 765 -14.49 -17.56 -15.05
N GLU A 766 -13.26 -17.86 -14.65
CA GLU A 766 -12.34 -18.74 -15.37
C GLU A 766 -12.25 -20.14 -14.76
N ILE A 767 -12.41 -20.25 -13.44
CA ILE A 767 -12.31 -21.51 -12.69
C ILE A 767 -13.54 -21.65 -11.81
N LEU A 768 -14.26 -22.77 -11.97
CA LEU A 768 -15.39 -23.14 -11.12
C LEU A 768 -15.19 -24.54 -10.54
N ARG A 769 -15.23 -24.65 -9.21
CA ARG A 769 -15.15 -25.93 -8.51
C ARG A 769 -16.44 -26.23 -7.78
N LEU A 770 -17.04 -27.36 -8.15
CA LEU A 770 -18.30 -27.92 -7.68
C LEU A 770 -18.11 -29.38 -7.22
N SER A 771 -16.89 -29.74 -6.83
CA SER A 771 -16.60 -31.12 -6.42
C SER A 771 -17.44 -31.50 -5.21
N GLY A 772 -18.09 -32.67 -5.22
CA GLY A 772 -18.87 -33.14 -4.07
C GLY A 772 -20.14 -32.34 -3.75
N CYS A 773 -20.76 -31.67 -4.74
CA CYS A 773 -21.93 -30.79 -4.56
C CYS A 773 -23.31 -31.45 -4.77
N MET A 774 -23.37 -32.78 -4.88
CA MET A 774 -24.60 -33.55 -5.19
C MET A 774 -25.21 -33.25 -6.56
N VAL A 775 -24.37 -32.87 -7.53
CA VAL A 775 -24.80 -32.57 -8.90
C VAL A 775 -25.13 -33.86 -9.66
N ARG A 776 -26.22 -33.87 -10.40
CA ARG A 776 -26.64 -34.96 -11.29
C ARG A 776 -26.75 -34.47 -12.73
N LYS A 777 -27.37 -35.28 -13.58
CA LYS A 777 -27.56 -35.03 -15.00
C LYS A 777 -28.28 -33.70 -15.27
N GLU A 778 -29.27 -33.35 -14.47
CA GLU A 778 -30.06 -32.13 -14.61
C GLU A 778 -29.16 -30.90 -14.39
N GLY A 779 -28.33 -30.90 -13.35
CA GLY A 779 -27.33 -29.86 -13.09
C GLY A 779 -26.26 -29.78 -14.20
N CYS A 780 -25.82 -30.92 -14.73
CA CYS A 780 -24.93 -30.95 -15.91
C CYS A 780 -25.57 -30.26 -17.11
N SER A 781 -26.86 -30.50 -17.34
CA SER A 781 -27.62 -29.92 -18.46
C SER A 781 -27.71 -28.40 -18.32
N SER A 782 -27.95 -27.90 -17.10
CA SER A 782 -27.95 -26.47 -16.78
C SER A 782 -26.58 -25.83 -17.03
N LEU A 783 -25.50 -26.46 -16.58
CA LEU A 783 -24.12 -25.98 -16.80
C LEU A 783 -23.78 -25.93 -18.29
N ALA A 784 -24.04 -26.99 -19.04
CA ALA A 784 -23.70 -27.00 -20.46
C ALA A 784 -24.56 -26.02 -21.29
N SER A 785 -25.81 -25.79 -20.88
CA SER A 785 -26.64 -24.70 -21.43
C SER A 785 -26.00 -23.34 -21.16
N ALA A 786 -25.46 -23.12 -19.97
CA ALA A 786 -24.75 -21.88 -19.64
C ALA A 786 -23.47 -21.71 -20.45
N LEU A 787 -22.64 -22.75 -20.55
CA LEU A 787 -21.40 -22.75 -21.34
C LEU A 787 -21.67 -22.54 -22.84
N SER A 788 -22.80 -23.02 -23.36
CA SER A 788 -23.20 -22.75 -24.75
C SER A 788 -23.63 -21.30 -24.98
N SER A 789 -24.14 -20.63 -23.93
CA SER A 789 -24.67 -19.26 -24.02
C SER A 789 -23.58 -18.21 -23.81
N ASN A 790 -22.61 -18.48 -22.94
CA ASN A 790 -21.42 -17.65 -22.72
C ASN A 790 -20.15 -18.51 -22.85
N PRO A 791 -19.66 -18.76 -24.08
CA PRO A 791 -18.58 -19.71 -24.33
C PRO A 791 -17.17 -19.19 -24.00
N SER A 792 -17.02 -17.97 -23.46
CA SER A 792 -15.77 -17.21 -23.64
C SER A 792 -14.79 -17.16 -22.44
N TYR A 793 -15.19 -17.45 -21.20
CA TYR A 793 -14.32 -17.22 -20.03
C TYR A 793 -13.96 -18.46 -19.20
N LEU A 794 -14.86 -19.44 -19.03
CA LEU A 794 -14.60 -20.59 -18.15
C LEU A 794 -13.58 -21.58 -18.76
N LYS A 795 -12.40 -21.66 -18.16
CA LYS A 795 -11.27 -22.51 -18.59
C LYS A 795 -11.20 -23.83 -17.83
N GLU A 796 -11.63 -23.86 -16.57
CA GLU A 796 -11.61 -25.04 -15.73
C GLU A 796 -12.94 -25.25 -15.01
N LEU A 797 -13.49 -26.45 -15.14
CA LEU A 797 -14.68 -26.91 -14.43
C LEU A 797 -14.36 -28.21 -13.70
N ASP A 798 -14.47 -28.18 -12.37
CA ASP A 798 -14.32 -29.36 -11.54
C ASP A 798 -15.67 -29.82 -10.99
N LEU A 799 -16.11 -30.98 -11.45
CA LEU A 799 -17.33 -31.69 -11.04
C LEU A 799 -17.01 -33.08 -10.47
N SER A 800 -15.77 -33.31 -10.07
CA SER A 800 -15.34 -34.59 -9.50
C SER A 800 -16.23 -34.96 -8.30
N TYR A 801 -16.43 -36.26 -8.07
CA TYR A 801 -17.20 -36.76 -6.93
C TYR A 801 -18.67 -36.26 -6.87
N ASN A 802 -19.29 -36.10 -8.05
CA ASN A 802 -20.72 -35.90 -8.23
C ASN A 802 -21.38 -37.09 -8.94
N LEU A 803 -22.71 -37.06 -9.07
CA LEU A 803 -23.56 -38.11 -9.66
C LEU A 803 -23.97 -37.79 -11.10
N LEU A 804 -23.03 -37.36 -11.94
CA LEU A 804 -23.32 -36.79 -13.27
C LEU A 804 -23.98 -37.81 -14.22
N GLY A 805 -23.63 -39.09 -14.06
CA GLY A 805 -23.98 -40.18 -14.98
C GLY A 805 -23.31 -40.06 -16.34
N GLU A 806 -23.22 -41.15 -17.11
CA GLU A 806 -22.55 -41.15 -18.43
C GLU A 806 -23.11 -40.06 -19.36
N SER A 807 -24.43 -39.85 -19.32
CA SER A 807 -25.08 -38.83 -20.15
C SER A 807 -24.71 -37.40 -19.75
N GLY A 808 -24.51 -37.10 -18.46
CA GLY A 808 -24.05 -35.79 -17.99
C GLY A 808 -22.58 -35.54 -18.36
N VAL A 809 -21.73 -36.55 -18.17
CA VAL A 809 -20.31 -36.50 -18.57
C VAL A 809 -20.17 -36.27 -20.07
N LYS A 810 -20.89 -37.03 -20.89
CA LYS A 810 -20.87 -36.89 -22.35
C LYS A 810 -21.31 -35.49 -22.79
N LEU A 811 -22.33 -34.94 -22.13
CA LEU A 811 -22.89 -33.62 -22.46
C LEU A 811 -21.91 -32.47 -22.15
N LEU A 812 -21.13 -32.57 -21.07
CA LEU A 812 -20.09 -31.60 -20.73
C LEU A 812 -18.80 -31.81 -21.55
N SER A 813 -18.41 -33.06 -21.82
CA SER A 813 -17.25 -33.39 -22.66
C SER A 813 -17.43 -32.85 -24.07
N ALA A 814 -18.65 -32.94 -24.63
CA ALA A 814 -18.98 -32.33 -25.92
C ALA A 814 -18.83 -30.80 -25.94
N ARG A 815 -18.92 -30.13 -24.78
CA ARG A 815 -18.62 -28.69 -24.66
C ARG A 815 -17.13 -28.40 -24.57
N GLN A 816 -16.34 -29.31 -24.01
CA GLN A 816 -14.87 -29.18 -23.98
C GLN A 816 -14.27 -29.39 -25.37
N GLU A 817 -14.85 -30.28 -26.17
CA GLU A 817 -14.43 -30.57 -27.55
C GLU A 817 -14.88 -29.50 -28.57
N ASP A 818 -15.81 -28.61 -28.20
CA ASP A 818 -16.31 -27.54 -29.07
C ASP A 818 -15.20 -26.50 -29.35
N PRO A 819 -14.81 -26.27 -30.61
CA PRO A 819 -13.77 -25.30 -30.97
C PRO A 819 -14.06 -23.87 -30.51
N HIS A 820 -15.31 -23.54 -30.23
CA HIS A 820 -15.74 -22.23 -29.77
C HIS A 820 -15.77 -22.09 -28.25
N SER A 821 -15.52 -23.18 -27.50
CA SER A 821 -15.49 -23.20 -26.04
C SER A 821 -14.12 -22.81 -25.49
N SER A 822 -14.10 -22.04 -24.39
CA SER A 822 -12.87 -21.73 -23.66
C SER A 822 -12.48 -22.80 -22.63
N LEU A 823 -13.33 -23.80 -22.40
CA LEU A 823 -13.13 -24.86 -21.40
C LEU A 823 -11.99 -25.79 -21.82
N LYS A 824 -10.87 -25.74 -21.10
CA LYS A 824 -9.67 -26.56 -21.35
C LYS A 824 -9.61 -27.78 -20.44
N THR A 825 -10.01 -27.59 -19.18
CA THR A 825 -9.89 -28.60 -18.13
C THR A 825 -11.29 -28.93 -17.61
N LEU A 826 -11.74 -30.16 -17.85
CA LEU A 826 -12.96 -30.71 -17.26
C LEU A 826 -12.54 -31.87 -16.35
N ARG A 827 -12.80 -31.74 -15.05
CA ARG A 827 -12.60 -32.84 -14.08
C ARG A 827 -13.95 -33.42 -13.73
N VAL A 828 -14.14 -34.68 -14.08
CA VAL A 828 -15.38 -35.45 -13.87
C VAL A 828 -15.06 -36.80 -13.27
N GLU A 829 -13.89 -36.94 -12.63
CA GLU A 829 -13.45 -38.21 -12.08
C GLU A 829 -14.49 -38.73 -11.07
N HIS A 830 -14.90 -39.97 -11.30
CA HIS A 830 -15.96 -40.68 -10.61
C HIS A 830 -15.39 -41.97 -10.04
N ASP A 831 -15.00 -41.98 -8.77
CA ASP A 831 -14.76 -43.23 -8.03
C ASP A 831 -16.01 -43.63 -7.23
N GLY A 832 -17.12 -43.82 -7.94
CA GLY A 832 -18.36 -44.39 -7.41
C GLY A 832 -19.50 -43.39 -7.14
N GLU A 833 -20.72 -43.87 -7.36
CA GLU A 833 -21.97 -43.13 -7.11
C GLU A 833 -22.20 -42.91 -5.62
N MET A 834 -22.04 -41.67 -5.12
CA MET A 834 -22.90 -40.94 -4.18
C MET A 834 -22.07 -39.97 -3.33
N ARG A 835 -22.73 -38.90 -2.87
CA ARG A 835 -22.49 -38.26 -1.56
C ARG A 835 -21.74 -39.23 -0.67
N ILE A 836 -20.47 -38.97 -0.30
CA ILE A 836 -19.60 -39.86 0.48
C ILE A 836 -20.49 -40.69 1.39
N ARG A 837 -20.87 -41.89 0.93
CA ARG A 837 -21.28 -42.94 1.81
C ARG A 837 -19.92 -43.43 2.18
N PRO A 838 -19.43 -43.14 3.39
CA PRO A 838 -18.13 -43.64 3.77
C PRO A 838 -18.06 -45.14 3.42
N LYS A 839 -19.17 -45.88 3.62
CA LYS A 839 -19.41 -47.25 3.19
C LYS A 839 -19.06 -47.64 1.74
N GLU A 840 -19.07 -46.73 0.77
CA GLU A 840 -18.69 -47.02 -0.63
C GLU A 840 -17.17 -46.98 -0.86
N TYR A 841 -16.43 -46.34 0.04
CA TYR A 841 -14.96 -46.39 0.10
C TYR A 841 -14.48 -47.48 1.07
N SER A 842 -15.28 -48.54 1.25
CA SER A 842 -14.97 -49.60 2.20
C SER A 842 -13.63 -50.24 1.86
N CYS A 843 -12.70 -50.14 2.82
CA CYS A 843 -11.41 -50.78 2.80
C CYS A 843 -11.43 -51.94 3.78
N GLU A 844 -10.96 -53.11 3.34
CA GLU A 844 -10.71 -54.21 4.25
C GLU A 844 -9.33 -54.04 4.91
N PHE A 845 -9.31 -54.15 6.25
CA PHE A 845 -8.09 -54.03 7.04
C PHE A 845 -7.78 -55.33 7.77
N THR A 846 -6.48 -55.59 7.92
CA THR A 846 -5.98 -56.65 8.79
C THR A 846 -4.98 -56.08 9.77
N LEU A 847 -5.12 -56.46 11.04
CA LEU A 847 -4.19 -56.07 12.09
C LEU A 847 -2.83 -56.71 11.84
N ASP A 848 -1.75 -55.96 12.11
CA ASP A 848 -0.39 -56.45 11.92
C ASP A 848 0.18 -57.05 13.23
N PRO A 849 0.28 -58.40 13.34
CA PRO A 849 0.95 -59.09 14.43
C PRO A 849 2.37 -58.60 14.73
N ASN A 850 3.08 -57.99 13.77
CA ASN A 850 4.41 -57.46 13.99
C ASN A 850 4.42 -56.13 14.75
N THR A 851 3.26 -55.46 14.84
CA THR A 851 3.11 -54.18 15.56
C THR A 851 2.42 -54.33 16.90
N ALA A 852 1.58 -55.36 17.08
CA ALA A 852 0.76 -55.55 18.27
C ALA A 852 1.59 -55.65 19.55
N ASN A 853 1.24 -54.86 20.57
CA ASN A 853 1.83 -55.02 21.89
C ASN A 853 1.57 -56.43 22.48
N SER A 854 2.48 -56.92 23.33
CA SER A 854 2.39 -58.27 23.90
C SER A 854 1.20 -58.48 24.85
N PHE A 855 0.50 -57.44 25.29
CA PHE A 855 -0.76 -57.55 26.04
C PHE A 855 -2.01 -57.54 25.16
N LEU A 856 -1.85 -57.60 23.83
CA LEU A 856 -2.94 -57.68 22.87
C LEU A 856 -3.01 -59.05 22.20
N SER A 857 -4.18 -59.68 22.23
CA SER A 857 -4.44 -60.93 21.49
C SER A 857 -5.14 -60.60 20.17
N LEU A 858 -4.58 -61.08 19.05
CA LEU A 858 -5.20 -60.97 17.73
C LEU A 858 -5.94 -62.27 17.41
N SER A 859 -7.19 -62.15 16.98
CA SER A 859 -8.07 -63.27 16.64
C SER A 859 -8.90 -62.96 15.38
N ASP A 860 -9.73 -63.92 14.95
CA ASP A 860 -10.62 -63.79 13.79
C ASP A 860 -9.88 -63.37 12.50
N GLY A 861 -8.84 -64.12 12.13
CA GLY A 861 -8.03 -63.81 10.95
C GLY A 861 -7.27 -62.47 11.03
N ASN A 862 -6.91 -62.01 12.25
CA ASN A 862 -6.35 -60.69 12.54
C ASN A 862 -7.32 -59.53 12.28
N ARG A 863 -8.64 -59.77 12.38
CA ARG A 863 -9.65 -58.70 12.31
C ARG A 863 -10.15 -58.23 13.67
N LYS A 864 -9.86 -58.99 14.73
CA LYS A 864 -10.22 -58.65 16.11
C LYS A 864 -9.00 -58.55 17.01
N VAL A 865 -8.98 -57.51 17.85
CA VAL A 865 -7.98 -57.32 18.91
C VAL A 865 -8.65 -57.15 20.26
N GLU A 866 -8.11 -57.81 21.27
CA GLU A 866 -8.56 -57.71 22.65
C GLU A 866 -7.40 -57.60 23.62
N HIS A 867 -7.63 -56.89 24.72
CA HIS A 867 -6.66 -56.80 25.80
C HIS A 867 -6.70 -58.07 26.66
N VAL A 868 -5.54 -58.70 26.86
CA VAL A 868 -5.37 -59.90 27.69
C VAL A 868 -4.53 -59.62 28.92
N LEU A 869 -4.83 -60.31 30.03
CA LEU A 869 -4.09 -60.15 31.29
C LEU A 869 -2.71 -60.84 31.25
N ASP A 870 -2.59 -61.92 30.48
CA ASP A 870 -1.36 -62.68 30.30
C ASP A 870 -0.63 -62.23 29.03
N VAL A 871 0.71 -62.15 29.09
CA VAL A 871 1.55 -61.75 27.97
C VAL A 871 1.41 -62.77 26.83
N HIS A 872 0.89 -62.31 25.69
CA HIS A 872 0.82 -63.09 24.47
C HIS A 872 2.21 -63.22 23.82
N SER A 873 2.58 -64.44 23.44
CA SER A 873 3.92 -64.76 22.94
C SER A 873 4.06 -64.45 21.45
N TYR A 874 4.23 -63.17 21.10
CA TYR A 874 4.67 -62.80 19.76
C TYR A 874 6.20 -62.82 19.62
N PRO A 875 6.75 -63.16 18.44
CA PRO A 875 8.17 -62.95 18.16
C PRO A 875 8.57 -61.48 18.33
N ASP A 876 9.77 -61.23 18.85
CA ASP A 876 10.30 -59.88 18.93
C ASP A 876 10.43 -59.25 17.53
N HIS A 877 10.08 -57.98 17.42
CA HIS A 877 10.04 -57.26 16.15
C HIS A 877 10.28 -55.75 16.38
N PRO A 878 11.08 -55.09 15.52
CA PRO A 878 11.40 -53.66 15.67
C PRO A 878 10.15 -52.77 15.63
N GLU A 879 9.16 -53.14 14.82
CA GLU A 879 7.90 -52.39 14.67
C GLU A 879 6.86 -52.68 15.78
N ARG A 880 7.20 -53.47 16.81
CA ARG A 880 6.28 -53.82 17.90
C ARG A 880 6.15 -52.68 18.92
N PHE A 881 4.94 -52.29 19.31
CA PHE A 881 4.77 -51.37 20.44
C PHE A 881 5.16 -52.07 21.76
N ASP A 882 6.00 -51.43 22.58
CA ASP A 882 6.54 -52.03 23.81
C ASP A 882 5.77 -51.64 25.07
N VAL A 883 5.47 -50.36 25.25
CA VAL A 883 4.81 -49.81 26.46
C VAL A 883 3.31 -49.67 26.26
N TRP A 884 2.90 -49.02 25.18
CA TRP A 884 1.49 -48.70 24.93
C TRP A 884 0.76 -49.86 24.23
N TRP A 885 -0.44 -50.20 24.71
CA TRP A 885 -1.28 -51.30 24.20
C TRP A 885 -1.92 -50.97 22.85
N GLN A 886 -1.07 -50.88 21.82
CA GLN A 886 -1.41 -50.43 20.48
C GLN A 886 -1.12 -51.48 19.41
N VAL A 887 -1.84 -51.40 18.31
CA VAL A 887 -1.63 -52.18 17.09
C VAL A 887 -1.98 -51.34 15.87
N LEU A 888 -1.27 -51.55 14.75
CA LEU A 888 -1.58 -50.96 13.45
C LEU A 888 -2.18 -52.00 12.50
N CYS A 889 -2.91 -51.52 11.49
CA CYS A 889 -3.28 -52.31 10.33
C CYS A 889 -2.11 -52.41 9.34
N ARG A 890 -2.06 -53.50 8.56
CA ARG A 890 -1.01 -53.73 7.55
C ARG A 890 -1.11 -52.78 6.37
N GLU A 891 -2.33 -52.50 5.95
CA GLU A 891 -2.66 -51.75 4.75
C GLU A 891 -2.39 -50.25 4.95
N SER A 892 -1.84 -49.61 3.92
CA SER A 892 -1.68 -48.15 3.90
C SER A 892 -2.97 -47.49 3.43
N LEU A 893 -3.33 -46.35 4.02
CA LEU A 893 -4.42 -45.51 3.55
C LEU A 893 -3.89 -44.57 2.47
N THR A 894 -4.36 -44.74 1.24
CA THR A 894 -4.06 -43.88 0.09
C THR A 894 -5.35 -43.49 -0.62
N GLY A 895 -5.50 -42.23 -1.03
CA GLY A 895 -6.73 -41.75 -1.66
C GLY A 895 -7.85 -41.54 -0.64
N ARG A 896 -9.04 -42.09 -0.91
CA ARG A 896 -10.19 -42.05 0.01
C ARG A 896 -10.48 -43.43 0.55
N CYS A 897 -10.71 -43.54 1.85
CA CYS A 897 -10.89 -44.83 2.49
C CYS A 897 -11.82 -44.74 3.68
N TYR A 898 -12.64 -45.76 3.87
CA TYR A 898 -13.54 -45.92 4.99
C TYR A 898 -13.50 -47.33 5.58
N TRP A 899 -13.65 -47.41 6.89
CA TRP A 899 -13.90 -48.67 7.57
C TRP A 899 -14.76 -48.47 8.80
N GLU A 900 -15.36 -49.56 9.25
CA GLU A 900 -16.10 -49.62 10.49
C GLU A 900 -15.37 -50.47 11.52
N ALA A 901 -15.42 -50.02 12.77
CA ALA A 901 -14.88 -50.73 13.91
C ALA A 901 -15.97 -50.86 14.98
N GLU A 902 -16.30 -52.10 15.33
CA GLU A 902 -17.07 -52.40 16.53
C GLU A 902 -16.16 -52.44 17.74
N TRP A 903 -16.57 -51.81 18.85
CA TRP A 903 -15.74 -51.69 20.03
C TRP A 903 -16.49 -52.03 21.32
N SER A 904 -15.76 -52.53 22.32
CA SER A 904 -16.25 -52.76 23.67
C SER A 904 -15.26 -52.22 24.70
N GLY A 905 -15.76 -51.82 25.88
CA GLY A 905 -14.91 -51.29 26.95
C GLY A 905 -14.46 -49.85 26.72
N THR A 906 -13.15 -49.60 26.77
CA THR A 906 -12.54 -48.28 26.52
C THR A 906 -11.40 -48.44 25.53
N VAL A 907 -11.52 -47.78 24.38
CA VAL A 907 -10.60 -47.93 23.24
C VAL A 907 -10.33 -46.59 22.58
N GLU A 908 -9.27 -46.50 21.78
CA GLU A 908 -9.09 -45.43 20.81
C GLU A 908 -8.96 -46.00 19.40
N ILE A 909 -9.65 -45.37 18.47
CA ILE A 909 -9.59 -45.65 17.05
C ILE A 909 -8.80 -44.52 16.40
N ALA A 910 -7.69 -44.85 15.75
CA ALA A 910 -6.71 -43.88 15.31
C ALA A 910 -6.33 -44.01 13.84
N VAL A 911 -5.86 -42.90 13.29
CA VAL A 911 -5.17 -42.84 12.01
C VAL A 911 -3.82 -42.17 12.25
N THR A 912 -2.74 -42.74 11.70
CA THR A 912 -1.38 -42.27 11.98
C THR A 912 -0.44 -42.47 10.80
N TYR A 913 0.63 -41.70 10.73
CA TYR A 913 1.74 -42.00 9.84
C TYR A 913 2.48 -43.26 10.27
N LYS A 914 2.97 -44.04 9.29
CA LYS A 914 3.80 -45.22 9.57
C LYS A 914 5.09 -44.90 10.36
N SER A 915 5.52 -43.64 10.34
CA SER A 915 6.71 -43.15 11.05
C SER A 915 6.48 -42.80 12.54
N ILE A 916 5.32 -43.14 13.11
CA ILE A 916 5.08 -42.98 14.55
C ILE A 916 6.13 -43.76 15.37
N ARG A 917 6.59 -43.18 16.48
CA ARG A 917 7.55 -43.83 17.37
C ARG A 917 6.86 -44.97 18.11
N ARG A 918 7.51 -46.13 18.19
CA ARG A 918 6.90 -47.36 18.73
C ARG A 918 7.46 -47.80 20.08
N LYS A 919 8.59 -47.22 20.48
CA LYS A 919 9.37 -47.64 21.64
C LYS A 919 9.50 -46.52 22.67
N GLY A 920 9.16 -46.81 23.93
CA GLY A 920 9.23 -45.90 25.07
C GLY A 920 7.87 -45.42 25.58
N ASP A 921 7.90 -44.75 26.74
CA ASP A 921 6.73 -44.34 27.53
C ASP A 921 6.30 -42.87 27.32
N SER A 922 6.91 -42.17 26.36
CA SER A 922 6.55 -40.80 26.01
C SER A 922 5.22 -40.71 25.24
N GLY A 923 4.57 -39.54 25.27
CA GLY A 923 3.38 -39.22 24.44
C GLY A 923 3.62 -39.37 22.93
N ASP A 924 4.86 -39.17 22.47
CA ASP A 924 5.29 -39.41 21.08
C ASP A 924 5.01 -40.83 20.58
N CYS A 925 4.86 -41.79 21.50
CA CYS A 925 4.60 -43.19 21.17
C CYS A 925 3.12 -43.57 21.26
N GLN A 926 2.24 -42.68 21.72
CA GLN A 926 0.81 -42.95 21.96
C GLN A 926 -0.06 -42.23 20.92
N PHE A 927 -1.07 -42.91 20.35
CA PHE A 927 -2.02 -42.31 19.42
C PHE A 927 -2.71 -41.07 20.03
N GLY A 928 -2.86 -40.02 19.21
CA GLY A 928 -3.49 -38.75 19.58
C GLY A 928 -2.62 -37.82 20.43
N ARG A 929 -1.50 -38.29 21.00
CA ARG A 929 -0.57 -37.50 21.84
C ARG A 929 0.67 -36.99 21.10
N ASN A 930 0.61 -36.94 19.79
CA ASN A 930 1.68 -36.44 18.93
C ASN A 930 1.11 -35.84 17.64
N GLU A 931 1.95 -35.16 16.88
CA GLU A 931 1.59 -34.55 15.60
C GLU A 931 1.38 -35.58 14.46
N LYS A 932 1.75 -36.84 14.66
CA LYS A 932 1.70 -37.91 13.65
C LYS A 932 0.44 -38.78 13.72
N SER A 933 -0.46 -38.52 14.66
CA SER A 933 -1.64 -39.34 14.88
C SER A 933 -2.87 -38.54 15.31
N TRP A 934 -4.03 -39.03 14.89
CA TRP A 934 -5.35 -38.48 15.20
C TRP A 934 -6.21 -39.63 15.72
N SER A 935 -6.78 -39.51 16.92
CA SER A 935 -7.57 -40.59 17.52
C SER A 935 -8.92 -40.12 18.04
N LEU A 936 -9.90 -41.03 17.96
CA LEU A 936 -11.19 -40.97 18.63
C LEU A 936 -11.16 -41.94 19.81
N PHE A 937 -11.20 -41.38 21.00
CA PHE A 937 -11.42 -42.10 22.25
C PHE A 937 -12.91 -42.44 22.40
N CYS A 938 -13.18 -43.72 22.63
CA CYS A 938 -14.51 -44.28 22.81
C CYS A 938 -14.63 -44.92 24.19
N SER A 939 -15.62 -44.49 24.98
CA SER A 939 -16.01 -45.16 26.22
C SER A 939 -17.52 -45.21 26.36
N ASN A 940 -18.06 -45.99 27.30
CA ASN A 940 -19.51 -46.17 27.47
C ASN A 940 -20.33 -44.88 27.60
N ASN A 941 -19.73 -43.78 28.08
CA ASN A 941 -20.45 -42.57 28.41
C ASN A 941 -20.11 -41.37 27.53
N ARG A 942 -19.06 -41.44 26.69
CA ARG A 942 -18.57 -40.28 25.93
C ARG A 942 -17.69 -40.64 24.74
N TYR A 943 -17.61 -39.70 23.81
CA TYR A 943 -16.55 -39.61 22.81
C TYR A 943 -15.61 -38.44 23.10
N SER A 944 -14.33 -38.60 22.80
CA SER A 944 -13.38 -37.49 22.80
C SER A 944 -12.40 -37.68 21.66
N VAL A 945 -11.93 -36.60 21.06
CA VAL A 945 -10.91 -36.65 20.01
C VAL A 945 -9.58 -36.14 20.55
N PHE A 946 -8.49 -36.72 20.07
CA PHE A 946 -7.12 -36.39 20.48
C PHE A 946 -6.22 -36.17 19.26
N HIS A 947 -5.45 -35.09 19.30
CA HIS A 947 -4.36 -34.82 18.36
C HIS A 947 -3.35 -33.85 19.00
N ASN A 948 -2.05 -34.17 18.89
CA ASN A 948 -0.96 -33.34 19.42
C ASN A 948 -1.17 -32.90 20.88
N ASP A 949 -1.49 -33.87 21.75
CA ASP A 949 -1.82 -33.68 23.18
C ASP A 949 -3.07 -32.84 23.49
N ASN A 950 -3.74 -32.30 22.47
CA ASN A 950 -5.02 -31.63 22.64
C ASN A 950 -6.16 -32.64 22.67
N LYS A 951 -6.95 -32.57 23.74
CA LYS A 951 -8.18 -33.34 23.92
C LYS A 951 -9.40 -32.45 23.74
N THR A 952 -10.36 -32.88 22.91
CA THR A 952 -11.68 -32.23 22.81
C THR A 952 -12.77 -33.25 23.09
N GLU A 953 -13.61 -32.97 24.09
CA GLU A 953 -14.76 -33.82 24.42
C GLU A 953 -15.93 -33.50 23.48
N LEU A 954 -16.52 -34.53 22.87
CA LEU A 954 -17.62 -34.36 21.93
C LEU A 954 -18.97 -34.33 22.68
N SER A 955 -19.91 -33.52 22.18
CA SER A 955 -21.27 -33.43 22.74
C SER A 955 -22.11 -34.69 22.47
N ALA A 956 -21.78 -35.43 21.41
CA ALA A 956 -22.45 -36.68 21.05
C ALA A 956 -22.15 -37.79 22.08
N ARG A 957 -23.20 -38.50 22.50
CA ARG A 957 -23.08 -39.67 23.37
C ARG A 957 -23.12 -40.96 22.54
N PRO A 958 -22.38 -42.01 22.94
CA PRO A 958 -22.44 -43.30 22.26
C PRO A 958 -23.84 -43.92 22.36
N SER A 959 -24.57 -43.95 21.25
CA SER A 959 -25.85 -44.67 21.11
C SER A 959 -25.65 -46.09 20.59
N SER A 960 -24.54 -46.35 19.90
CA SER A 960 -24.14 -47.65 19.38
C SER A 960 -22.66 -47.92 19.67
N LYS A 961 -22.23 -49.17 19.47
CA LYS A 961 -20.85 -49.63 19.67
C LYS A 961 -20.06 -49.77 18.38
N ALA A 962 -20.51 -49.11 17.32
CA ALA A 962 -19.86 -49.10 16.01
C ALA A 962 -19.47 -47.67 15.63
N VAL A 963 -18.21 -47.50 15.18
CA VAL A 963 -17.67 -46.24 14.69
C VAL A 963 -17.21 -46.42 13.26
N GLY A 964 -17.59 -45.49 12.39
CA GLY A 964 -17.09 -45.38 11.03
C GLY A 964 -15.99 -44.33 10.96
N VAL A 965 -14.90 -44.64 10.25
CA VAL A 965 -13.77 -43.73 10.06
C VAL A 965 -13.58 -43.50 8.56
N TYR A 966 -13.62 -42.25 8.12
CA TYR A 966 -13.43 -41.85 6.72
C TYR A 966 -12.20 -40.97 6.59
N VAL A 967 -11.32 -41.27 5.65
CA VAL A 967 -10.12 -40.49 5.35
C VAL A 967 -10.17 -40.07 3.89
N ASP A 968 -9.95 -38.78 3.62
CA ASP A 968 -9.73 -38.23 2.28
C ASP A 968 -8.31 -37.64 2.25
N CYS A 969 -7.35 -38.42 1.76
CA CYS A 969 -5.95 -38.00 1.70
C CYS A 969 -5.74 -36.78 0.79
N PRO A 970 -6.30 -36.70 -0.43
CA PRO A 970 -6.21 -35.50 -1.28
C PRO A 970 -6.81 -34.24 -0.66
N ALA A 971 -7.98 -34.34 -0.03
CA ALA A 971 -8.63 -33.19 0.61
C ALA A 971 -8.05 -32.87 2.00
N GLY A 972 -7.18 -33.73 2.53
CA GLY A 972 -6.59 -33.54 3.85
C GLY A 972 -7.62 -33.63 4.97
N SER A 973 -8.57 -34.57 4.89
CA SER A 973 -9.62 -34.70 5.91
C SER A 973 -9.71 -36.11 6.51
N LEU A 974 -10.01 -36.18 7.81
CA LEU A 974 -10.28 -37.41 8.56
C LEU A 974 -11.54 -37.20 9.39
N SER A 975 -12.59 -37.96 9.12
CA SER A 975 -13.90 -37.84 9.74
C SER A 975 -14.28 -39.10 10.52
N PHE A 976 -14.86 -38.91 11.70
CA PHE A 976 -15.38 -39.97 12.55
C PHE A 976 -16.91 -39.90 12.59
N TYR A 977 -17.56 -41.07 12.59
CA TYR A 977 -19.01 -41.22 12.61
C TYR A 977 -19.44 -42.27 13.63
N SER A 978 -20.57 -42.06 14.31
CA SER A 978 -21.28 -43.11 15.04
C SER A 978 -22.18 -43.86 14.06
N VAL A 979 -22.14 -45.20 14.08
CA VAL A 979 -22.93 -46.06 13.18
C VAL A 979 -24.05 -46.73 13.97
N SER A 980 -25.31 -46.36 13.73
CA SER A 980 -26.47 -46.95 14.41
C SER A 980 -26.82 -48.34 13.86
N ASP A 981 -27.73 -49.03 14.56
CA ASP A 981 -28.22 -50.37 14.17
C ASP A 981 -28.95 -50.36 12.82
N ASP A 982 -29.62 -49.25 12.46
CA ASP A 982 -30.25 -49.03 11.15
C ASP A 982 -29.27 -48.55 10.06
N GLN A 983 -27.96 -48.65 10.32
CA GLN A 983 -26.87 -48.31 9.40
C GLN A 983 -26.76 -46.82 9.06
N THR A 984 -27.44 -45.94 9.80
CA THR A 984 -27.31 -44.49 9.66
C THR A 984 -26.01 -43.97 10.32
N LEU A 985 -25.41 -42.97 9.68
CA LEU A 985 -24.14 -42.39 10.10
C LEU A 985 -24.37 -41.01 10.70
N THR A 986 -24.07 -40.87 11.99
CA THR A 986 -24.08 -39.59 12.68
C THR A 986 -22.65 -39.08 12.76
N HIS A 987 -22.37 -37.95 12.12
CA HIS A 987 -21.05 -37.30 12.18
C HIS A 987 -20.68 -36.95 13.62
N LEU A 988 -19.44 -37.28 14.00
CA LEU A 988 -18.89 -36.98 15.33
C LEU A 988 -17.89 -35.84 15.27
N HIS A 989 -16.89 -35.94 14.37
CA HIS A 989 -15.82 -34.96 14.28
C HIS A 989 -15.04 -35.11 12.97
N THR A 990 -14.44 -34.02 12.47
CA THR A 990 -13.51 -34.04 11.34
C THR A 990 -12.23 -33.29 11.67
N PHE A 991 -11.09 -33.97 11.53
CA PHE A 991 -9.78 -33.35 11.47
C PHE A 991 -9.48 -32.89 10.04
N SER A 992 -8.95 -31.68 9.88
CA SER A 992 -8.46 -31.17 8.60
C SER A 992 -6.98 -30.82 8.70
N THR A 993 -6.15 -31.48 7.89
CA THR A 993 -4.69 -31.37 7.90
C THR A 993 -4.11 -31.75 6.54
N THR A 994 -2.92 -31.28 6.20
CA THR A 994 -2.22 -31.75 5.01
C THR A 994 -1.45 -33.02 5.36
N PHE A 995 -1.84 -34.15 4.79
CA PHE A 995 -1.13 -35.41 5.01
C PHE A 995 0.16 -35.46 4.19
N THR A 996 1.30 -35.61 4.87
CA THR A 996 2.64 -35.53 4.26
C THR A 996 3.30 -36.90 4.05
N GLU A 997 2.77 -37.95 4.67
CA GLU A 997 3.29 -39.31 4.62
C GLU A 997 2.15 -40.33 4.46
N PRO A 998 2.44 -41.57 4.01
CA PRO A 998 1.45 -42.65 3.99
C PRO A 998 0.86 -42.92 5.38
N LEU A 999 -0.47 -42.95 5.43
CA LEU A 999 -1.24 -43.17 6.65
C LEU A 999 -1.53 -44.66 6.87
N CYS A 1000 -1.87 -45.03 8.10
CA CYS A 1000 -2.36 -46.35 8.49
C CYS A 1000 -3.39 -46.22 9.61
N ALA A 1001 -4.34 -47.16 9.65
CA ALA A 1001 -5.29 -47.27 10.75
C ALA A 1001 -4.63 -47.95 11.96
N GLY A 1002 -5.02 -47.56 13.17
CA GLY A 1002 -4.48 -48.11 14.40
C GLY A 1002 -5.51 -48.12 15.54
N PHE A 1003 -5.24 -48.96 16.54
CA PHE A 1003 -6.12 -49.12 17.70
C PHE A 1003 -5.31 -49.13 18.99
N TYR A 1004 -5.78 -48.38 19.99
CA TYR A 1004 -5.30 -48.45 21.36
C TYR A 1004 -6.38 -49.11 22.22
N ILE A 1005 -6.06 -50.16 22.98
CA ILE A 1005 -7.04 -50.88 23.81
C ILE A 1005 -6.68 -50.71 25.29
N TYR A 1006 -7.45 -49.92 26.04
CA TYR A 1006 -7.28 -49.83 27.50
C TYR A 1006 -7.79 -51.10 28.19
N TYR A 1007 -9.04 -51.48 27.87
CA TYR A 1007 -9.65 -52.75 28.26
C TYR A 1007 -10.87 -52.97 27.37
N GLY A 1008 -11.12 -54.22 26.98
CA GLY A 1008 -12.16 -54.58 26.01
C GLY A 1008 -11.57 -55.04 24.68
N SER A 1009 -12.26 -54.76 23.58
CA SER A 1009 -11.90 -55.26 22.25
C SER A 1009 -12.33 -54.32 21.13
N VAL A 1010 -11.63 -54.39 19.99
CA VAL A 1010 -12.07 -53.82 18.71
C VAL A 1010 -12.14 -54.93 17.65
N CYS A 1011 -13.20 -54.92 16.85
CA CYS A 1011 -13.39 -55.80 15.70
C CYS A 1011 -13.59 -54.97 14.42
N LEU A 1012 -12.77 -55.21 13.40
CA LEU A 1012 -12.86 -54.60 12.08
C LEU A 1012 -13.98 -55.26 11.26
N LYS A 1013 -14.93 -54.46 10.77
CA LYS A 1013 -16.06 -54.93 9.97
C LYS A 1013 -15.82 -54.88 8.48
#